data_AF-X0BSX0-F1
#
_entry.id   AF-X0BSX0-F1
#
_cell.length_a   1.000
_cell.length_b   1.000
_cell.length_c   1.000
_cell.angle_alpha   90.00
_cell.angle_beta   90.00
_cell.angle_gamma   90.00
#
_symmetry.space_group_name_H-M   'P 1'
#
loop_
_entity.id
_entity.type
_entity.pdbx_description
1 polymer ?
#
loop_
_entity_poly.entity_id
_entity_poly.type
_entity_poly.pdbx_seq_one_letter_code
_entity_poly.pdbx_strand_id
1 'polypeptide(L)'
;MDCSPEKLRSLVSEGEVEFDADIAGPGVLAAFLVTSLIALATLILAFLTISVPARLLNSGDAVIAAGARRTYRRLRAKFPKTKRTKVVQSRRERTHAFMAFTVAISDQILVSQASILIAALIIHDDITIYSSNIVIALGCLASTVHLGSFPFYIDRLKDHSTAKLIRVLAMVTGSGMLVFLLIIRLSYTWDMETHVYFTCTLQDYRMNEEMKGMDYISIIMQMFVPLTVLYGTYEIVQLLYRDQPVDDKSNGPGARRESIVARQNRADLDAQQLPDNGGIELQRLGRLEDQAITENHRDPSDIEVESRAIVSILQLISGSGTDTTANSDMNYQHHRSMLIKIRGAKIQFKELLEEIKESKREPLLNKWLKLKALTILTSDIVSTRKLRLLVRLTAETWAFHQCRGSFAWRLFWLWSGNVYGIVTIFTSRAVTTGMSGNPNKMGFGQVVPLTLLALPIFAAMEGHADYKQKLKSIEKAHVDQANLEISVNRNTQSHSIGQSPAHIQNMPAQIDIKGIQTVQEILKKRAKDIGYPELYNWVTGDDLTSAASLQMGVAAHAAAMFTIATLLGYSMAYDIASINFALIAILFLLAVRRLTGLLLVELDMRSCPIIVDHLGFTDTLPNQQYGSHGERVAMGQAAGDAGEDLEEEDRQEEA
;
A
#
# COMPACT_ATOMS: atom_id res chain seq x y z
N MET A 1 -7.37 46.66 14.04
CA MET A 1 -7.34 47.09 12.63
C MET A 1 -8.68 47.74 12.25
N ASP A 2 -8.71 48.68 11.31
CA ASP A 2 -9.94 49.34 10.83
C ASP A 2 -10.39 48.66 9.53
N CYS A 3 -11.44 47.83 9.62
CA CYS A 3 -11.95 47.01 8.52
C CYS A 3 -12.99 47.72 7.64
N SER A 4 -13.03 49.06 7.65
CA SER A 4 -13.89 49.82 6.75
C SER A 4 -13.59 49.50 5.27
N PRO A 5 -14.57 49.02 4.47
CA PRO A 5 -14.35 48.63 3.08
C PRO A 5 -13.80 49.75 2.20
N GLU A 6 -14.18 51.00 2.45
CA GLU A 6 -13.72 52.17 1.69
C GLU A 6 -12.22 52.41 1.91
N LYS A 7 -11.77 52.26 3.15
CA LYS A 7 -10.36 52.45 3.53
C LYS A 7 -9.48 51.32 3.00
N LEU A 8 -9.95 50.08 3.10
CA LEU A 8 -9.24 48.92 2.56
C LEU A 8 -9.11 48.99 1.03
N ARG A 9 -10.16 49.40 0.33
CA ARG A 9 -10.09 49.65 -1.13
C ARG A 9 -9.09 50.74 -1.48
N SER A 10 -9.01 51.82 -0.69
CA SER A 10 -8.00 52.87 -0.88
C SER A 10 -6.58 52.27 -0.81
N LEU A 11 -6.28 51.53 0.27
CA LEU A 11 -4.98 50.91 0.49
C LEU A 11 -4.58 49.96 -0.66
N VAL A 12 -5.52 49.17 -1.17
CA VAL A 12 -5.31 48.31 -2.35
C VAL A 12 -5.04 49.14 -3.61
N SER A 13 -5.83 50.20 -3.83
CA SER A 13 -5.70 51.04 -5.03
C SER A 13 -4.39 51.84 -5.06
N GLU A 14 -3.91 52.24 -3.88
CA GLU A 14 -2.64 52.95 -3.69
C GLU A 14 -1.45 51.98 -3.64
N GLY A 15 -1.71 50.67 -3.57
CA GLY A 15 -0.70 49.62 -3.53
C GLY A 15 0.07 49.57 -2.21
N GLU A 16 -0.50 50.04 -1.11
CA GLU A 16 0.22 50.21 0.17
C GLU A 16 0.27 48.95 1.04
N VAL A 17 -0.17 47.80 0.53
CA VAL A 17 -0.21 46.54 1.30
C VAL A 17 1.14 45.82 1.18
N GLU A 18 1.92 45.73 2.25
CA GLU A 18 3.25 45.11 2.22
C GLU A 18 3.18 43.57 2.16
N PHE A 19 4.15 42.95 1.48
CA PHE A 19 4.35 41.50 1.50
C PHE A 19 4.95 41.00 2.82
N ASP A 20 4.36 39.95 3.41
CA ASP A 20 5.02 39.17 4.48
C ASP A 20 6.14 38.30 3.91
N ALA A 21 7.33 38.87 3.77
CA ALA A 21 8.48 38.14 3.25
C ALA A 21 8.84 36.90 4.11
N ASP A 22 8.60 36.93 5.41
CA ASP A 22 8.95 35.79 6.29
C ASP A 22 7.95 34.62 6.19
N ILE A 23 6.78 34.81 5.57
CA ILE A 23 5.76 33.78 5.35
C ILE A 23 5.69 33.39 3.87
N ALA A 24 5.51 34.39 3.01
CA ALA A 24 5.29 34.23 1.57
C ALA A 24 6.59 34.32 0.73
N GLY A 25 7.74 34.42 1.40
CA GLY A 25 9.03 34.60 0.76
C GLY A 25 9.56 33.36 0.05
N PRO A 26 10.43 33.56 -0.96
CA PRO A 26 10.91 32.48 -1.83
C PRO A 26 11.67 31.37 -1.08
N GLY A 27 12.35 31.67 0.02
CA GLY A 27 13.08 30.64 0.78
C GLY A 27 12.15 29.67 1.53
N VAL A 28 11.05 30.17 2.10
CA VAL A 28 10.02 29.32 2.73
C VAL A 28 9.35 28.45 1.67
N LEU A 29 8.94 29.05 0.55
CA LEU A 29 8.34 28.31 -0.57
C LEU A 29 9.29 27.22 -1.08
N ALA A 30 10.55 27.57 -1.34
CA ALA A 30 11.55 26.63 -1.82
C ALA A 30 11.77 25.48 -0.82
N ALA A 31 11.85 25.76 0.48
CA ALA A 31 12.04 24.72 1.48
C ALA A 31 10.90 23.69 1.49
N PHE A 32 9.64 24.13 1.48
CA PHE A 32 8.48 23.23 1.43
C PHE A 32 8.40 22.47 0.11
N LEU A 33 8.57 23.15 -1.02
CA LEU A 33 8.53 22.54 -2.36
C LEU A 33 9.63 21.48 -2.53
N VAL A 34 10.88 21.82 -2.19
CA VAL A 34 12.01 20.90 -2.28
C VAL A 34 11.82 19.71 -1.35
N THR A 35 11.41 19.94 -0.10
CA THR A 35 11.13 18.84 0.85
C THR A 35 10.07 17.89 0.30
N SER A 36 8.97 18.43 -0.23
CA SER A 36 7.87 17.64 -0.77
C SER A 36 8.28 16.81 -2.00
N LEU A 37 9.03 17.42 -2.92
CA LEU A 37 9.55 16.74 -4.11
C LEU A 37 10.57 15.66 -3.76
N ILE A 38 11.46 15.93 -2.80
CA ILE A 38 12.42 14.93 -2.30
C ILE A 38 11.69 13.76 -1.64
N ALA A 39 10.65 14.03 -0.82
CA ALA A 39 9.84 12.99 -0.20
C ALA A 39 9.21 12.06 -1.24
N LEU A 40 8.57 12.64 -2.26
CA LEU A 40 7.95 11.90 -3.34
C LEU A 40 8.98 11.11 -4.16
N ALA A 41 10.08 11.75 -4.57
CA ALA A 41 11.14 11.10 -5.33
C ALA A 41 11.74 9.92 -4.56
N THR A 42 11.92 10.07 -3.25
CA THR A 42 12.42 9.01 -2.37
C THR A 42 11.46 7.82 -2.34
N LEU A 43 10.15 8.06 -2.17
CA LEU A 43 9.16 6.98 -2.15
C LEU A 43 9.03 6.28 -3.52
N ILE A 44 9.13 7.04 -4.62
CA ILE A 44 9.19 6.46 -5.98
C ILE A 44 10.44 5.60 -6.13
N LEU A 45 11.62 6.06 -5.70
CA LEU A 45 12.86 5.28 -5.75
C LEU A 45 12.78 4.04 -4.85
N ALA A 46 12.21 4.15 -3.65
CA ALA A 46 11.99 3.02 -2.76
C ALA A 46 11.07 1.98 -3.41
N PHE A 47 9.99 2.42 -4.06
CA PHE A 47 9.07 1.58 -4.82
C PHE A 47 9.75 0.90 -6.02
N LEU A 48 10.39 1.69 -6.88
CA LEU A 48 11.10 1.18 -8.05
C LEU A 48 12.22 0.23 -7.67
N THR A 49 12.80 0.33 -6.48
CA THR A 49 13.85 -0.58 -6.03
C THR A 49 13.30 -1.73 -5.15
N ILE A 50 11.99 -1.82 -4.93
CA ILE A 50 11.34 -2.79 -4.02
C ILE A 50 11.89 -2.68 -2.58
N SER A 51 12.40 -1.51 -2.21
CA SER A 51 12.81 -1.13 -0.85
C SER A 51 11.65 -0.68 0.04
N VAL A 52 10.42 -0.99 -0.34
CA VAL A 52 9.22 -0.74 0.46
C VAL A 52 9.00 -1.91 1.43
N PRO A 53 8.54 -1.67 2.67
CA PRO A 53 8.15 -2.74 3.58
C PRO A 53 7.17 -3.72 2.92
N ALA A 54 7.42 -5.03 3.11
CA ALA A 54 6.66 -6.11 2.47
C ALA A 54 5.14 -6.02 2.71
N ARG A 55 4.72 -5.56 3.90
CA ARG A 55 3.30 -5.38 4.25
C ARG A 55 2.54 -4.39 3.36
N LEU A 56 3.24 -3.50 2.65
CA LEU A 56 2.63 -2.50 1.77
C LEU A 56 2.63 -2.92 0.30
N LEU A 57 3.39 -3.96 -0.05
CA LEU A 57 3.53 -4.41 -1.42
C LEU A 57 2.54 -5.53 -1.69
N ASN A 58 1.88 -5.46 -2.84
CA ASN A 58 1.08 -6.54 -3.37
C ASN A 58 1.62 -7.08 -4.71
N SER A 59 0.96 -8.10 -5.25
CA SER A 59 1.33 -8.75 -6.50
C SER A 59 1.23 -7.80 -7.70
N GLY A 60 0.31 -6.83 -7.66
CA GLY A 60 0.25 -5.74 -8.65
C GLY A 60 1.46 -4.81 -8.60
N ASP A 61 1.88 -4.40 -7.39
CA ASP A 61 3.08 -3.56 -7.19
C ASP A 61 4.33 -4.21 -7.80
N ALA A 62 4.45 -5.53 -7.68
CA ALA A 62 5.52 -6.31 -8.31
C ALA A 62 5.52 -6.14 -9.83
N VAL A 63 4.36 -6.32 -10.47
CA VAL A 63 4.18 -6.18 -11.92
C VAL A 63 4.45 -4.73 -12.37
N ILE A 64 3.96 -3.73 -11.63
CA ILE A 64 4.21 -2.31 -11.90
C ILE A 64 5.71 -2.03 -11.83
N ALA A 65 6.37 -2.42 -10.73
CA ALA A 65 7.79 -2.16 -10.51
C ALA A 65 8.67 -2.83 -11.59
N ALA A 66 8.38 -4.07 -11.96
CA ALA A 66 9.07 -4.77 -13.04
C ALA A 66 8.94 -4.05 -14.39
N GLY A 67 7.70 -3.66 -14.77
CA GLY A 67 7.44 -2.92 -16.00
C GLY A 67 8.13 -1.55 -16.03
N ALA A 68 8.08 -0.81 -14.91
CA ALA A 68 8.72 0.50 -14.78
C ALA A 68 10.25 0.39 -14.86
N ARG A 69 10.86 -0.62 -14.21
CA ARG A 69 12.30 -0.87 -14.31
C ARG A 69 12.76 -1.18 -15.72
N ARG A 70 12.04 -2.05 -16.45
CA ARG A 70 12.36 -2.35 -17.87
C ARG A 70 12.39 -1.07 -18.71
N THR A 71 11.40 -0.20 -18.49
CA THR A 71 11.34 1.10 -19.15
C THR A 71 12.51 2.00 -18.76
N TYR A 72 12.82 2.08 -17.46
CA TYR A 72 13.95 2.85 -16.96
C TYR A 72 15.31 2.34 -17.47
N ARG A 73 15.56 1.01 -17.49
CA ARG A 73 16.80 0.42 -18.04
C ARG A 73 16.97 0.79 -19.52
N ARG A 74 15.90 0.71 -20.33
CA ARG A 74 15.90 1.13 -21.75
C ARG A 74 16.24 2.61 -21.93
N LEU A 75 15.73 3.48 -21.05
CA LEU A 75 16.04 4.91 -21.08
C LEU A 75 17.48 5.18 -20.63
N ARG A 76 17.94 4.48 -19.59
CA ARG A 76 19.29 4.62 -19.03
C ARG A 76 20.38 4.11 -19.95
N ALA A 77 20.11 3.11 -20.79
CA ALA A 77 21.04 2.62 -21.80
C ALA A 77 21.50 3.71 -22.79
N LYS A 78 20.79 4.85 -22.86
CA LYS A 78 21.15 6.02 -23.68
C LYS A 78 22.14 6.99 -23.02
N PHE A 79 22.51 6.78 -21.75
CA PHE A 79 23.42 7.67 -21.01
C PHE A 79 24.73 6.96 -20.64
N PRO A 80 25.88 7.67 -20.63
CA PRO A 80 27.18 7.07 -20.28
C PRO A 80 27.17 6.53 -18.85
N LYS A 81 27.62 5.27 -18.69
CA LYS A 81 27.64 4.54 -17.42
C LYS A 81 28.60 5.23 -16.44
N THR A 82 28.08 5.81 -15.35
CA THR A 82 28.90 6.14 -14.18
C THR A 82 29.33 4.84 -13.52
N LYS A 83 30.64 4.64 -13.32
CA LYS A 83 31.19 3.46 -12.61
C LYS A 83 30.54 3.36 -11.23
N ARG A 84 29.63 2.40 -11.06
CA ARG A 84 28.99 2.12 -9.78
C ARG A 84 29.91 1.16 -9.02
N THR A 85 30.38 1.57 -7.86
CA THR A 85 30.95 0.63 -6.88
C THR A 85 29.86 -0.37 -6.50
N LYS A 86 29.97 -1.63 -6.95
CA LYS A 86 29.12 -2.76 -6.52
C LYS A 86 29.38 -2.99 -5.03
N VAL A 87 28.71 -2.23 -4.16
CA VAL A 87 28.42 -2.70 -2.80
C VAL A 87 27.08 -3.42 -2.93
N VAL A 88 27.08 -4.74 -2.81
CA VAL A 88 25.85 -5.55 -2.73
C VAL A 88 25.20 -5.22 -1.39
N GLN A 89 24.48 -4.10 -1.36
CA GLN A 89 23.74 -3.65 -0.21
C GLN A 89 22.47 -4.50 -0.12
N SER A 90 22.31 -5.27 0.96
CA SER A 90 21.13 -6.11 1.17
C SER A 90 19.85 -5.25 1.06
N ARG A 91 18.79 -5.80 0.45
CA ARG A 91 17.49 -5.12 0.31
C ARG A 91 17.02 -4.53 1.64
N ARG A 92 17.24 -5.26 2.74
CA ARG A 92 16.86 -4.85 4.10
C ARG A 92 17.60 -3.57 4.54
N GLU A 93 18.89 -3.43 4.24
CA GLU A 93 19.64 -2.21 4.60
C GLU A 93 19.11 -0.99 3.84
N ARG A 94 18.82 -1.16 2.55
CA ARG A 94 18.22 -0.08 1.74
C ARG A 94 16.84 0.30 2.26
N THR A 95 15.98 -0.67 2.56
CA THR A 95 14.66 -0.41 3.15
C THR A 95 14.79 0.37 4.46
N HIS A 96 15.74 0.01 5.33
CA HIS A 96 15.98 0.71 6.58
C HIS A 96 16.46 2.16 6.37
N ALA A 97 17.39 2.39 5.43
CA ALA A 97 17.86 3.72 5.09
C ALA A 97 16.74 4.61 4.55
N PHE A 98 15.91 4.08 3.64
CA PHE A 98 14.73 4.79 3.13
C PHE A 98 13.72 5.09 4.23
N MET A 99 13.48 4.17 5.16
CA MET A 99 12.60 4.40 6.31
C MET A 99 13.12 5.52 7.19
N ALA A 100 14.41 5.50 7.56
CA ALA A 100 15.02 6.55 8.38
C ALA A 100 14.93 7.92 7.73
N PHE A 101 15.26 8.01 6.44
CA PHE A 101 15.15 9.23 5.66
C PHE A 101 13.72 9.76 5.60
N THR A 102 12.75 8.88 5.32
CA THR A 102 11.33 9.26 5.16
C THR A 102 10.74 9.72 6.49
N VAL A 103 11.11 9.09 7.61
CA VAL A 103 10.73 9.55 8.96
C VAL A 103 11.24 10.96 9.21
N ALA A 104 12.53 11.21 8.95
CA ALA A 104 13.15 12.52 9.19
C ALA A 104 12.52 13.62 8.31
N ILE A 105 12.29 13.35 7.02
CA ILE A 105 11.54 14.27 6.14
C ILE A 105 10.14 14.54 6.70
N SER A 106 9.42 13.49 7.09
CA SER A 106 8.06 13.65 7.57
C SER A 106 8.01 14.43 8.90
N ASP A 107 9.02 14.30 9.75
CA ASP A 107 9.09 15.05 11.01
C ASP A 107 9.41 16.52 10.75
N GLN A 108 10.37 16.80 9.86
CA GLN A 108 10.72 18.16 9.45
C GLN A 108 9.51 18.89 8.84
N ILE A 109 8.82 18.25 7.89
CA ILE A 109 7.67 18.89 7.21
C ILE A 109 6.48 19.06 8.15
N LEU A 110 6.26 18.13 9.08
CA LEU A 110 5.20 18.21 10.08
C LEU A 110 5.42 19.38 11.05
N VAL A 111 6.65 19.53 11.58
CA VAL A 111 7.00 20.65 12.45
C VAL A 111 6.90 21.96 11.68
N SER A 112 7.44 22.01 10.45
CA SER A 112 7.40 23.21 9.61
C SER A 112 5.95 23.64 9.33
N GLN A 113 5.06 22.69 9.05
CA GLN A 113 3.63 22.93 8.88
C GLN A 113 2.97 23.51 10.13
N ALA A 114 3.19 22.88 11.29
CA ALA A 114 2.63 23.37 12.53
C ALA A 114 3.15 24.79 12.83
N SER A 115 4.45 25.04 12.65
CA SER A 115 5.06 26.35 12.88
C SER A 115 4.49 27.44 11.98
N ILE A 116 4.34 27.20 10.67
CA ILE A 116 3.83 28.23 9.75
C ILE A 116 2.34 28.53 10.00
N LEU A 117 1.54 27.50 10.33
CA LEU A 117 0.12 27.67 10.69
C LEU A 117 -0.04 28.42 12.01
N ILE A 118 0.78 28.10 13.02
CA ILE A 118 0.79 28.82 14.31
C ILE A 118 1.20 30.27 14.09
N ALA A 119 2.27 30.52 13.33
CA ALA A 119 2.73 31.87 13.04
C ALA A 119 1.62 32.70 12.39
N ALA A 120 0.97 32.16 11.35
CA ALA A 120 -0.12 32.83 10.66
C ALA A 120 -1.31 33.17 11.58
N LEU A 121 -1.65 32.28 12.51
CA LEU A 121 -2.74 32.52 13.47
C LEU A 121 -2.33 33.47 14.60
N ILE A 122 -1.05 33.53 14.98
CA ILE A 122 -0.56 34.52 15.95
C ILE A 122 -0.65 35.92 15.35
N ILE A 123 -0.18 36.12 14.11
CA ILE A 123 -0.21 37.41 13.42
C ILE A 123 -1.51 37.66 12.64
N HIS A 124 -2.62 37.02 13.04
CA HIS A 124 -3.91 37.07 12.35
C HIS A 124 -4.45 38.49 12.12
N ASP A 125 -4.08 39.45 12.95
CA ASP A 125 -4.47 40.85 12.84
C ASP A 125 -3.80 41.58 11.66
N ASP A 126 -2.59 41.17 11.30
CA ASP A 126 -1.76 41.87 10.30
C ASP A 126 -1.55 41.04 9.02
N ILE A 127 -1.82 39.73 9.06
CA ILE A 127 -1.63 38.85 7.91
C ILE A 127 -2.67 39.12 6.80
N THR A 128 -2.18 39.26 5.58
CA THR A 128 -3.03 39.44 4.40
C THR A 128 -3.68 38.13 3.94
N ILE A 129 -4.77 38.21 3.18
CA ILE A 129 -5.36 37.06 2.47
C ILE A 129 -4.34 36.45 1.50
N TYR A 130 -3.50 37.28 0.87
CA TYR A 130 -2.41 36.80 0.01
C TYR A 130 -1.47 35.85 0.78
N SER A 131 -0.93 36.30 1.93
CA SER A 131 -0.08 35.50 2.79
C SER A 131 -0.82 34.25 3.31
N SER A 132 -2.09 34.40 3.67
CA SER A 132 -2.94 33.30 4.16
C SER A 132 -3.19 32.23 3.09
N ASN A 133 -3.40 32.60 1.83
CA ASN A 133 -3.52 31.66 0.72
C ASN A 133 -2.25 30.82 0.54
N ILE A 134 -1.08 31.44 0.69
CA ILE A 134 0.21 30.74 0.65
C ILE A 134 0.34 29.78 1.84
N VAL A 135 0.01 30.23 3.06
CA VAL A 135 0.04 29.38 4.26
C VAL A 135 -0.87 28.15 4.11
N ILE A 136 -2.09 28.34 3.60
CA ILE A 136 -3.03 27.24 3.32
C ILE A 136 -2.41 26.28 2.29
N ALA A 137 -1.83 26.78 1.21
CA ALA A 137 -1.23 25.96 0.16
C ALA A 137 -0.03 25.14 0.69
N LEU A 138 0.86 25.77 1.48
CA LEU A 138 1.98 25.11 2.14
C LEU A 138 1.50 24.05 3.14
N GLY A 139 0.45 24.36 3.90
CA GLY A 139 -0.20 23.43 4.83
C GLY A 139 -0.77 22.21 4.10
N CYS A 140 -1.50 22.40 3.01
CA CYS A 140 -2.02 21.30 2.18
C CYS A 140 -0.92 20.43 1.57
N LEU A 141 0.16 21.06 1.08
CA LEU A 141 1.33 20.36 0.55
C LEU A 141 1.99 19.49 1.64
N ALA A 142 2.26 20.08 2.81
CA ALA A 142 2.85 19.38 3.94
C ALA A 142 1.96 18.26 4.50
N SER A 143 0.64 18.50 4.61
CA SER A 143 -0.35 17.49 4.97
C SER A 143 -0.30 16.29 4.04
N THR A 144 -0.25 16.51 2.74
CA THR A 144 -0.18 15.42 1.77
C THR A 144 1.08 14.56 1.99
N VAL A 145 2.23 15.19 2.23
CA VAL A 145 3.51 14.48 2.42
C VAL A 145 3.51 13.64 3.69
N HIS A 146 3.17 14.21 4.84
CA HIS A 146 3.25 13.46 6.10
C HIS A 146 2.15 12.40 6.21
N LEU A 147 0.93 12.68 5.70
CA LEU A 147 -0.15 11.70 5.69
C LEU A 147 0.16 10.55 4.71
N GLY A 148 0.65 10.87 3.51
CA GLY A 148 0.95 9.89 2.46
C GLY A 148 2.17 9.00 2.77
N SER A 149 3.17 9.52 3.49
CA SER A 149 4.37 8.78 3.86
C SER A 149 4.23 7.93 5.12
N PHE A 150 3.26 8.22 6.00
CA PHE A 150 3.09 7.55 7.29
C PHE A 150 3.07 6.02 7.26
N PRO A 151 2.32 5.36 6.37
CA PRO A 151 2.25 3.91 6.33
C PRO A 151 3.61 3.24 6.09
N PHE A 152 4.55 3.94 5.46
CA PHE A 152 5.90 3.46 5.16
C PHE A 152 6.71 3.14 6.43
N TYR A 153 6.58 3.96 7.47
CA TYR A 153 7.40 3.87 8.68
C TYR A 153 6.62 3.58 9.97
N ILE A 154 5.33 3.27 9.88
CA ILE A 154 4.45 3.01 11.05
C ILE A 154 5.06 2.04 12.08
N ASP A 155 5.72 0.96 11.64
CA ASP A 155 6.29 -0.04 12.54
C ASP A 155 7.37 0.54 13.46
N ARG A 156 8.13 1.54 13.00
CA ARG A 156 9.16 2.20 13.82
C ARG A 156 8.57 3.04 14.96
N LEU A 157 7.34 3.52 14.79
CA LEU A 157 6.63 4.35 15.77
C LEU A 157 5.84 3.52 16.79
N LYS A 158 5.47 2.28 16.47
CA LYS A 158 4.74 1.41 17.39
C LYS A 158 5.51 1.17 18.69
N ASP A 159 6.82 1.01 18.59
CA ASP A 159 7.69 0.69 19.72
C ASP A 159 8.04 1.90 20.61
N HIS A 160 7.83 3.13 20.12
CA HIS A 160 8.26 4.37 20.80
C HIS A 160 7.07 5.22 21.26
N SER A 161 6.53 4.94 22.45
CA SER A 161 5.30 5.55 22.96
C SER A 161 5.32 7.09 23.04
N THR A 162 6.44 7.70 23.45
CA THR A 162 6.56 9.18 23.54
C THR A 162 6.65 9.84 22.17
N ALA A 163 7.49 9.32 21.27
CA ALA A 163 7.63 9.85 19.91
C ALA A 163 6.31 9.74 19.13
N LYS A 164 5.59 8.63 19.35
CA LYS A 164 4.24 8.40 18.85
C LYS A 164 3.26 9.49 19.29
N LEU A 165 3.21 9.78 20.60
CA LEU A 165 2.30 10.79 21.17
C LEU A 165 2.60 12.21 20.63
N ILE A 166 3.87 12.62 20.63
CA ILE A 166 4.28 13.95 20.15
C ILE A 166 3.88 14.12 18.68
N ARG A 167 4.15 13.11 17.85
CA ARG A 167 3.82 13.15 16.42
C ARG A 167 2.31 13.27 16.19
N VAL A 168 1.51 12.49 16.92
CA VAL A 168 0.04 12.53 16.82
C VAL A 168 -0.49 13.89 17.24
N LEU A 169 0.02 14.45 18.33
CA LEU A 169 -0.37 15.79 18.78
C LEU A 169 -0.05 16.86 17.72
N ALA A 170 1.15 16.81 17.14
CA ALA A 170 1.54 17.72 16.07
C ALA A 170 0.67 17.56 14.81
N MET A 171 0.34 16.33 14.41
CA MET A 171 -0.56 16.05 13.27
C MET A 171 -1.98 16.56 13.52
N VAL A 172 -2.57 16.24 14.68
CA VAL A 172 -3.94 16.66 15.01
C VAL A 172 -4.03 18.18 15.11
N THR A 173 -3.05 18.83 15.75
CA THR A 173 -3.02 20.28 15.88
C THR A 173 -2.81 20.95 14.52
N GLY A 174 -1.82 20.50 13.74
CA GLY A 174 -1.52 21.02 12.40
C GLY A 174 -2.68 20.85 11.42
N SER A 175 -3.25 19.65 11.33
CA SER A 175 -4.43 19.38 10.49
C SER A 175 -5.66 20.16 10.98
N GLY A 176 -5.85 20.32 12.29
CA GLY A 176 -6.94 21.11 12.86
C GLY A 176 -6.87 22.60 12.46
N MET A 177 -5.70 23.22 12.60
CA MET A 177 -5.46 24.60 12.16
C MET A 177 -5.64 24.75 10.65
N LEU A 178 -5.15 23.79 9.85
CA LEU A 178 -5.31 23.81 8.40
C LEU A 178 -6.79 23.70 7.99
N VAL A 179 -7.54 22.77 8.60
CA VAL A 179 -8.97 22.60 8.35
C VAL A 179 -9.73 23.87 8.75
N PHE A 180 -9.38 24.50 9.87
CA PHE A 180 -9.95 25.79 10.27
C PHE A 180 -9.74 26.87 9.19
N LEU A 181 -8.52 27.08 8.71
CA LEU A 181 -8.24 28.04 7.64
C LEU A 181 -8.94 27.70 6.33
N LEU A 182 -9.01 26.41 5.97
CA LEU A 182 -9.73 25.94 4.79
C LEU A 182 -11.24 26.21 4.88
N ILE A 183 -11.85 26.13 6.08
CA ILE A 183 -13.25 26.47 6.30
C ILE A 183 -13.46 27.98 6.17
N ILE A 184 -12.57 28.79 6.77
CA ILE A 184 -12.67 30.25 6.69
C ILE A 184 -12.59 30.74 5.25
N ARG A 185 -11.70 30.11 4.46
CA ARG A 185 -11.55 30.38 3.02
C ARG A 185 -12.83 30.17 2.21
N LEU A 186 -13.81 29.40 2.71
CA LEU A 186 -15.11 29.23 2.04
C LEU A 186 -16.01 30.46 2.16
N SER A 187 -15.64 31.44 2.99
CA SER A 187 -16.43 32.65 3.16
C SER A 187 -16.46 33.48 1.88
N TYR A 188 -17.62 34.10 1.63
CA TYR A 188 -17.77 35.07 0.55
C TYR A 188 -16.85 36.28 0.70
N THR A 189 -16.49 36.63 1.93
CA THR A 189 -15.58 37.74 2.26
C THR A 189 -14.09 37.36 2.16
N TRP A 190 -13.77 36.19 1.57
CA TRP A 190 -12.39 35.80 1.26
C TRP A 190 -11.94 36.42 -0.07
N ASP A 191 -11.76 37.74 -0.09
CA ASP A 191 -11.41 38.50 -1.28
C ASP A 191 -10.31 39.54 -1.02
N MET A 192 -9.38 39.69 -1.97
CA MET A 192 -8.25 40.60 -1.85
C MET A 192 -8.59 42.06 -2.22
N GLU A 193 -9.85 42.39 -2.51
CA GLU A 193 -10.26 43.73 -2.93
C GLU A 193 -10.89 44.53 -1.77
N THR A 194 -11.69 43.87 -0.94
CA THR A 194 -12.49 44.48 0.12
C THR A 194 -12.12 43.99 1.51
N HIS A 195 -11.56 42.77 1.64
CA HIS A 195 -11.15 42.19 2.92
C HIS A 195 -9.68 41.76 2.88
N VAL A 196 -8.78 42.68 2.53
CA VAL A 196 -7.34 42.44 2.35
C VAL A 196 -6.69 41.66 3.49
N TYR A 197 -7.08 41.96 4.73
CA TYR A 197 -6.52 41.37 5.95
C TYR A 197 -7.42 40.28 6.52
N PHE A 198 -6.80 39.20 6.99
CA PHE A 198 -7.49 38.02 7.50
C PHE A 198 -8.45 38.34 8.66
N THR A 199 -8.07 39.25 9.56
CA THR A 199 -8.94 39.66 10.69
C THR A 199 -10.26 40.29 10.22
N CYS A 200 -10.27 40.98 9.08
CA CYS A 200 -11.48 41.59 8.54
C CYS A 200 -12.44 40.53 7.97
N THR A 201 -11.92 39.53 7.27
CA THR A 201 -12.73 38.36 6.84
C THR A 201 -13.29 37.58 8.03
N LEU A 202 -12.53 37.46 9.12
CA LEU A 202 -13.00 36.82 10.35
C LEU A 202 -14.17 37.56 11.00
N GLN A 203 -14.09 38.89 11.07
CA GLN A 203 -15.12 39.74 11.67
C GLN A 203 -16.42 39.71 10.85
N ASP A 204 -16.30 39.81 9.53
CA ASP A 204 -17.42 39.79 8.59
C ASP A 204 -17.65 38.40 7.96
N TYR A 205 -17.35 37.33 8.70
CA TYR A 205 -17.48 35.97 8.19
C TYR A 205 -18.93 35.67 7.78
N ARG A 206 -19.13 35.50 6.47
CA ARG A 206 -20.42 35.16 5.89
C ARG A 206 -20.22 34.06 4.86
N MET A 207 -20.96 32.97 5.03
CA MET A 207 -20.95 31.87 4.05
C MET A 207 -21.82 32.18 2.82
N ASN A 208 -22.70 33.19 2.86
CA ASN A 208 -23.58 33.58 1.75
C ASN A 208 -24.09 35.04 1.84
N GLU A 209 -24.23 35.70 0.69
CA GLU A 209 -24.83 37.05 0.59
C GLU A 209 -26.36 36.99 0.33
N GLU A 210 -26.87 36.11 -0.55
CA GLU A 210 -28.32 35.92 -0.80
C GLU A 210 -28.70 34.46 -1.13
N MET A 211 -29.75 33.96 -0.47
CA MET A 211 -30.25 32.58 -0.56
C MET A 211 -31.08 32.29 -1.84
N LYS A 212 -30.67 32.76 -3.02
CA LYS A 212 -31.47 32.62 -4.27
C LYS A 212 -30.80 31.94 -5.47
N GLY A 213 -29.60 31.40 -5.34
CA GLY A 213 -28.94 30.76 -6.49
C GLY A 213 -27.80 29.81 -6.12
N MET A 214 -27.97 28.95 -5.11
CA MET A 214 -26.93 28.00 -4.73
C MET A 214 -26.62 27.03 -5.88
N ASP A 215 -25.38 27.06 -6.34
CA ASP A 215 -24.73 25.87 -6.87
C ASP A 215 -24.20 25.06 -5.68
N TYR A 216 -25.08 24.30 -5.02
CA TYR A 216 -24.73 23.40 -3.91
C TYR A 216 -23.54 22.49 -4.24
N ILE A 217 -23.33 22.21 -5.53
CA ILE A 217 -22.22 21.43 -6.05
C ILE A 217 -20.90 22.13 -5.72
N SER A 218 -20.78 23.44 -5.91
CA SER A 218 -19.56 24.20 -5.64
C SER A 218 -19.13 24.12 -4.17
N ILE A 219 -20.06 24.31 -3.24
CA ILE A 219 -19.78 24.20 -1.79
C ILE A 219 -19.31 22.78 -1.44
N ILE A 220 -20.00 21.76 -1.96
CA ILE A 220 -19.61 20.36 -1.75
C ILE A 220 -18.20 20.09 -2.30
N MET A 221 -17.85 20.65 -3.46
CA MET A 221 -16.52 20.49 -4.07
C MET A 221 -15.43 21.15 -3.21
N GLN A 222 -15.66 22.37 -2.71
CA GLN A 222 -14.67 23.07 -1.89
C GLN A 222 -14.47 22.39 -0.51
N MET A 223 -15.48 21.69 0.01
CA MET A 223 -15.37 20.85 1.22
C MET A 223 -14.53 19.57 1.02
N PHE A 224 -14.22 19.18 -0.22
CA PHE A 224 -13.49 17.94 -0.49
C PHE A 224 -12.08 17.92 0.13
N VAL A 225 -11.35 19.03 0.01
CA VAL A 225 -9.98 19.16 0.56
C VAL A 225 -9.95 19.07 2.09
N PRO A 226 -10.72 19.87 2.86
CA PRO A 226 -10.72 19.76 4.32
C PRO A 226 -11.20 18.38 4.81
N LEU A 227 -12.20 17.78 4.16
CA LEU A 227 -12.66 16.43 4.49
C LEU A 227 -11.56 15.37 4.22
N THR A 228 -10.78 15.52 3.15
CA THR A 228 -9.67 14.62 2.84
C THR A 228 -8.56 14.72 3.89
N VAL A 229 -8.19 15.93 4.31
CA VAL A 229 -7.18 16.15 5.37
C VAL A 229 -7.65 15.56 6.70
N LEU A 230 -8.91 15.81 7.06
CA LEU A 230 -9.52 15.29 8.29
C LEU A 230 -9.57 13.76 8.28
N TYR A 231 -10.09 13.17 7.20
CA TYR A 231 -10.19 11.72 7.04
C TYR A 231 -8.81 11.05 7.06
N GLY A 232 -7.82 11.59 6.35
CA GLY A 232 -6.46 11.04 6.34
C GLY A 232 -5.79 11.10 7.71
N THR A 233 -6.00 12.18 8.47
CA THR A 233 -5.51 12.31 9.84
C THR A 233 -6.18 11.27 10.76
N TYR A 234 -7.50 11.12 10.64
CA TYR A 234 -8.26 10.11 11.39
C TYR A 234 -7.79 8.68 11.07
N GLU A 235 -7.62 8.35 9.78
CA GLU A 235 -7.17 7.01 9.35
C GLU A 235 -5.80 6.67 9.97
N ILE A 236 -4.86 7.61 9.99
CA ILE A 236 -3.53 7.41 10.59
C ILE A 236 -3.61 7.17 12.09
N VAL A 237 -4.37 7.98 12.81
CA VAL A 237 -4.56 7.81 14.26
C VAL A 237 -5.20 6.45 14.53
N GLN A 238 -6.22 6.08 13.74
CA GLN A 238 -6.87 4.78 13.86
C GLN A 238 -5.86 3.64 13.59
N LEU A 239 -5.06 3.71 12.53
CA LEU A 239 -4.05 2.69 12.20
C LEU A 239 -2.97 2.54 13.28
N LEU A 240 -2.64 3.62 13.98
CA LEU A 240 -1.58 3.67 14.98
C LEU A 240 -2.01 3.15 16.36
N TYR A 241 -3.31 3.27 16.69
CA TYR A 241 -3.88 2.84 17.98
C TYR A 241 -4.79 1.62 17.88
N ARG A 242 -5.03 1.08 16.66
CA ARG A 242 -5.73 -0.19 16.52
C ARG A 242 -4.83 -1.33 16.99
N ASP A 243 -5.21 -1.97 18.09
CA ASP A 243 -4.58 -3.20 18.55
C ASP A 243 -4.70 -4.27 17.45
N GLN A 244 -3.56 -4.74 16.96
CA GLN A 244 -3.52 -6.02 16.26
C GLN A 244 -3.73 -7.11 17.32
N PRO A 245 -4.58 -8.12 17.09
CA PRO A 245 -4.56 -9.31 17.93
C PRO A 245 -3.13 -9.84 17.88
N VAL A 246 -2.52 -9.95 19.06
CA VAL A 246 -1.19 -10.52 19.23
C VAL A 246 -1.28 -11.95 18.74
N ASP A 247 -0.67 -12.24 17.59
CA ASP A 247 -0.35 -13.61 17.22
C ASP A 247 0.54 -14.15 18.34
N ASP A 248 -0.03 -15.00 19.17
CA ASP A 248 0.62 -15.65 20.29
C ASP A 248 1.64 -16.65 19.74
N LYS A 249 2.84 -16.14 19.35
CA LYS A 249 4.03 -16.93 19.01
C LYS A 249 5.27 -16.03 18.82
N SER A 250 5.96 -15.76 19.92
CA SER A 250 7.41 -16.03 20.08
C SER A 250 7.92 -15.47 21.40
N ASN A 251 7.64 -16.18 22.49
CA ASN A 251 8.48 -16.09 23.69
C ASN A 251 9.84 -16.74 23.37
N GLY A 252 10.75 -15.96 22.80
CA GLY A 252 12.19 -16.22 22.84
C GLY A 252 12.79 -15.54 24.09
N PRO A 253 13.70 -16.19 24.82
CA PRO A 253 14.09 -15.75 26.15
C PRO A 253 15.08 -14.57 26.06
N GLY A 254 14.75 -13.45 26.71
CA GLY A 254 15.76 -12.45 27.07
C GLY A 254 15.35 -11.00 26.91
N ALA A 255 14.51 -10.48 27.81
CA ALA A 255 14.55 -9.09 28.26
C ALA A 255 13.73 -8.91 29.55
N ARG A 256 14.04 -9.72 30.59
CA ARG A 256 13.52 -9.47 31.93
C ARG A 256 14.29 -8.32 32.54
N ARG A 257 13.77 -7.10 32.42
CA ARG A 257 14.08 -6.02 33.35
C ARG A 257 12.80 -5.62 34.07
N GLU A 258 12.26 -6.58 34.82
CA GLU A 258 11.22 -6.31 35.81
C GLU A 258 11.86 -5.66 37.04
N SER A 259 11.36 -4.48 37.35
CA SER A 259 11.64 -3.71 38.55
C SER A 259 11.39 -4.53 39.82
N ILE A 260 12.46 -4.78 40.58
CA ILE A 260 12.47 -5.36 41.91
C ILE A 260 11.95 -4.32 42.91
N VAL A 261 10.63 -4.16 43.06
CA VAL A 261 10.05 -3.46 44.24
C VAL A 261 8.65 -3.98 44.63
N ALA A 262 7.85 -4.58 43.75
CA ALA A 262 6.42 -4.82 44.03
C ALA A 262 6.03 -6.27 44.41
N ARG A 263 6.88 -7.03 45.13
CA ARG A 263 6.58 -8.44 45.49
C ARG A 263 6.78 -8.80 46.96
N GLN A 264 6.41 -7.91 47.88
CA GLN A 264 6.54 -8.22 49.31
C GLN A 264 5.32 -7.94 50.20
N ASN A 265 4.22 -7.39 49.68
CA ASN A 265 3.05 -7.03 50.52
C ASN A 265 1.73 -7.60 49.99
N ARG A 266 1.64 -8.92 49.78
CA ARG A 266 0.36 -9.63 49.67
C ARG A 266 0.50 -11.14 49.88
N ALA A 267 1.03 -11.49 51.04
CA ALA A 267 0.70 -12.73 51.72
C ALA A 267 -0.13 -12.31 52.95
N ASP A 268 -1.11 -13.13 53.32
CA ASP A 268 -2.15 -12.95 54.35
C ASP A 268 -3.43 -12.25 53.91
N LEU A 269 -4.40 -13.06 53.46
CA LEU A 269 -5.71 -13.20 54.11
C LEU A 269 -6.52 -14.29 53.38
N ASP A 270 -6.69 -15.42 54.05
CA ASP A 270 -7.51 -16.56 53.65
C ASP A 270 -9.02 -16.33 53.85
N ALA A 271 -9.78 -17.11 53.09
CA ALA A 271 -11.16 -17.59 53.32
C ALA A 271 -12.35 -16.66 53.06
N GLN A 272 -13.00 -16.85 51.90
CA GLN A 272 -14.43 -17.22 51.86
C GLN A 272 -14.86 -17.81 50.51
N GLN A 273 -15.44 -19.01 50.55
CA GLN A 273 -16.05 -19.75 49.43
C GLN A 273 -17.41 -19.15 49.01
N LEU A 274 -17.64 -19.03 47.70
CA LEU A 274 -18.87 -19.49 47.01
C LEU A 274 -18.58 -19.61 45.49
N PRO A 275 -19.18 -20.58 44.76
CA PRO A 275 -18.80 -20.90 43.40
C PRO A 275 -19.61 -20.05 42.43
N ASP A 276 -18.95 -19.38 41.47
CA ASP A 276 -19.66 -18.81 40.33
C ASP A 276 -19.07 -19.25 39.00
N ASN A 277 -19.99 -19.74 38.19
CA ASN A 277 -19.82 -20.70 37.12
C ASN A 277 -19.63 -19.95 35.79
N GLY A 278 -18.56 -19.15 35.70
CA GLY A 278 -18.32 -18.26 34.54
C GLY A 278 -17.11 -18.62 33.66
N GLY A 279 -16.24 -19.54 34.11
CA GLY A 279 -14.96 -19.82 33.44
C GLY A 279 -14.98 -20.99 32.45
N ILE A 280 -16.00 -21.84 32.47
CA ILE A 280 -16.04 -23.07 31.67
C ILE A 280 -16.67 -22.84 30.30
N GLU A 281 -17.46 -21.78 30.12
CA GLU A 281 -18.05 -21.47 28.82
C GLU A 281 -17.07 -20.79 27.85
N LEU A 282 -16.12 -19.97 28.33
CA LEU A 282 -15.17 -19.30 27.43
C LEU A 282 -14.12 -20.26 26.85
N GLN A 283 -13.76 -21.29 27.61
CA GLN A 283 -12.82 -22.33 27.14
C GLN A 283 -13.52 -23.38 26.27
N ARG A 284 -14.84 -23.54 26.41
CA ARG A 284 -15.66 -24.35 25.51
C ARG A 284 -16.03 -23.58 24.24
N LEU A 285 -16.22 -22.26 24.30
CA LEU A 285 -16.38 -21.37 23.14
C LEU A 285 -15.08 -21.27 22.34
N GLY A 286 -13.91 -21.18 22.97
CA GLY A 286 -12.63 -21.25 22.27
C GLY A 286 -12.38 -22.61 21.59
N ARG A 287 -12.78 -23.72 22.23
CA ARG A 287 -12.76 -25.04 21.56
C ARG A 287 -13.81 -25.21 20.47
N LEU A 288 -14.96 -24.56 20.60
CA LEU A 288 -16.01 -24.57 19.58
C LEU A 288 -15.69 -23.61 18.44
N GLU A 289 -14.89 -22.58 18.64
CA GLU A 289 -14.43 -21.65 17.59
C GLU A 289 -13.25 -22.27 16.80
N ASP A 290 -12.36 -23.01 17.47
CA ASP A 290 -11.38 -23.89 16.80
C ASP A 290 -12.03 -25.11 16.12
N GLN A 291 -13.23 -25.53 16.55
CA GLN A 291 -14.05 -26.54 15.85
C GLN A 291 -15.03 -25.95 14.82
N ALA A 292 -15.27 -24.64 14.81
CA ALA A 292 -16.13 -23.94 13.86
C ALA A 292 -15.38 -23.39 12.66
N ILE A 293 -14.04 -23.37 12.68
CA ILE A 293 -13.26 -23.50 11.45
C ILE A 293 -13.46 -24.95 11.00
N THR A 294 -14.52 -25.16 10.23
CA THR A 294 -14.86 -26.46 9.69
C THR A 294 -13.73 -26.88 8.73
N GLU A 295 -12.73 -27.61 9.24
CA GLU A 295 -12.16 -28.73 8.51
C GLU A 295 -13.30 -29.72 8.24
N ASN A 296 -14.16 -29.40 7.26
CA ASN A 296 -14.85 -30.44 6.52
C ASN A 296 -13.76 -31.41 6.10
N HIS A 297 -13.82 -32.67 6.54
CA HIS A 297 -12.92 -33.75 6.13
C HIS A 297 -12.46 -33.54 4.67
N ARG A 298 -11.26 -32.98 4.52
CA ARG A 298 -10.63 -32.72 3.21
C ARG A 298 -9.95 -34.02 2.83
N ASP A 299 -10.72 -34.87 2.18
CA ASP A 299 -10.30 -36.23 1.86
C ASP A 299 -9.40 -36.18 0.60
N PRO A 300 -8.19 -36.81 0.61
CA PRO A 300 -7.31 -36.90 -0.57
C PRO A 300 -8.02 -37.43 -1.83
N SER A 301 -9.10 -38.20 -1.62
CA SER A 301 -9.98 -38.71 -2.67
C SER A 301 -10.58 -37.60 -3.55
N ASP A 302 -10.86 -36.41 -3.02
CA ASP A 302 -11.41 -35.29 -3.79
C ASP A 302 -10.40 -34.74 -4.81
N ILE A 303 -9.11 -34.67 -4.45
CA ILE A 303 -8.03 -34.17 -5.33
C ILE A 303 -7.84 -35.13 -6.51
N GLU A 304 -7.89 -36.44 -6.25
CA GLU A 304 -7.77 -37.46 -7.28
C GLU A 304 -8.96 -37.40 -8.25
N VAL A 305 -10.18 -37.24 -7.73
CA VAL A 305 -11.41 -37.10 -8.53
C VAL A 305 -11.35 -35.84 -9.41
N GLU A 306 -10.96 -34.69 -8.84
CA GLU A 306 -10.80 -33.44 -9.60
C GLU A 306 -9.69 -33.55 -10.66
N SER A 307 -8.55 -34.15 -10.32
CA SER A 307 -7.45 -34.38 -11.27
C SER A 307 -7.90 -35.23 -12.45
N ARG A 308 -8.63 -36.32 -12.19
CA ARG A 308 -9.18 -37.19 -13.22
C ARG A 308 -10.21 -36.46 -14.08
N ALA A 309 -11.06 -35.63 -13.48
CA ALA A 309 -12.02 -34.81 -14.22
C ALA A 309 -11.34 -33.83 -15.18
N ILE A 310 -10.25 -33.18 -14.78
CA ILE A 310 -9.47 -32.29 -15.67
C ILE A 310 -8.90 -33.06 -16.86
N VAL A 311 -8.28 -34.22 -16.61
CA VAL A 311 -7.72 -35.06 -17.67
C VAL A 311 -8.82 -35.49 -18.66
N SER A 312 -9.96 -35.97 -18.17
CA SER A 312 -11.11 -36.35 -19.00
C SER A 312 -11.65 -35.18 -19.82
N ILE A 313 -11.81 -33.99 -19.23
CA ILE A 313 -12.24 -32.79 -19.95
C ILE A 313 -11.28 -32.44 -21.08
N LEU A 314 -9.98 -32.44 -20.82
CA LEU A 314 -8.97 -32.08 -21.82
C LEU A 314 -8.83 -33.14 -22.93
N GLN A 315 -9.06 -34.41 -22.61
CA GLN A 315 -9.16 -35.49 -23.61
C GLN A 315 -10.40 -35.31 -24.50
N LEU A 316 -11.57 -35.01 -23.92
CA LEU A 316 -12.81 -34.75 -24.66
C LEU A 316 -12.66 -33.56 -25.62
N ILE A 317 -11.93 -32.52 -25.21
CA ILE A 317 -11.67 -31.36 -26.07
C ILE A 317 -10.62 -31.67 -27.16
N SER A 318 -9.69 -32.60 -26.91
CA SER A 318 -8.63 -32.97 -27.88
C SER A 318 -9.05 -34.09 -28.84
N GLY A 319 -10.14 -34.82 -28.56
CA GLY A 319 -10.64 -35.95 -29.33
C GLY A 319 -11.24 -35.52 -30.68
N SER A 320 -10.60 -35.92 -31.77
CA SER A 320 -11.07 -35.73 -33.14
C SER A 320 -12.37 -36.52 -33.37
N GLY A 321 -13.36 -35.89 -34.02
CA GLY A 321 -14.73 -36.38 -34.06
C GLY A 321 -14.94 -37.78 -34.65
N THR A 322 -15.80 -38.56 -34.00
CA THR A 322 -16.67 -39.58 -34.61
C THR A 322 -17.80 -40.07 -33.70
N ASP A 323 -17.86 -39.73 -32.41
CA ASP A 323 -18.95 -40.19 -31.54
C ASP A 323 -20.00 -39.11 -31.29
N THR A 324 -21.27 -39.49 -31.51
CA THR A 324 -22.52 -38.77 -31.21
C THR A 324 -22.35 -37.52 -30.34
N THR A 325 -22.39 -36.34 -30.97
CA THR A 325 -22.16 -35.01 -30.38
C THR A 325 -22.98 -34.69 -29.14
N ALA A 326 -24.13 -35.32 -28.94
CA ALA A 326 -24.95 -35.16 -27.74
C ALA A 326 -24.35 -35.84 -26.49
N ASN A 327 -23.71 -36.99 -26.65
CA ASN A 327 -23.18 -37.77 -25.52
C ASN A 327 -21.84 -37.20 -25.02
N SER A 328 -21.03 -36.65 -25.94
CA SER A 328 -19.79 -35.95 -25.59
C SER A 328 -20.03 -34.65 -24.83
N ASP A 329 -21.06 -33.88 -25.22
CA ASP A 329 -21.42 -32.63 -24.52
C ASP A 329 -21.97 -32.92 -23.12
N MET A 330 -22.85 -33.93 -22.98
CA MET A 330 -23.33 -34.39 -21.67
C MET A 330 -22.18 -34.85 -20.75
N ASN A 331 -21.23 -35.62 -21.26
CA ASN A 331 -20.06 -36.05 -20.49
C ASN A 331 -19.13 -34.89 -20.10
N TYR A 332 -18.93 -33.92 -20.99
CA TYR A 332 -18.17 -32.71 -20.70
C TYR A 332 -18.85 -31.87 -19.61
N GLN A 333 -20.16 -31.62 -19.71
CA GLN A 333 -20.92 -30.90 -18.69
C GLN A 333 -20.90 -31.63 -17.35
N HIS A 334 -20.97 -32.97 -17.35
CA HIS A 334 -20.90 -33.78 -16.13
C HIS A 334 -19.56 -33.58 -15.40
N HIS A 335 -18.43 -33.77 -16.08
CA HIS A 335 -17.11 -33.58 -15.47
C HIS A 335 -16.86 -32.12 -15.07
N ARG A 336 -17.37 -31.15 -15.83
CA ARG A 336 -17.29 -29.73 -15.49
C ARG A 336 -18.10 -29.39 -14.24
N SER A 337 -19.28 -29.99 -14.07
CA SER A 337 -20.10 -29.83 -12.86
C SER A 337 -19.48 -30.44 -11.61
N MET A 338 -18.69 -31.51 -11.79
CA MET A 338 -17.89 -32.12 -10.72
C MET A 338 -16.74 -31.21 -10.30
N LEU A 339 -16.13 -30.49 -11.25
CA LEU A 339 -15.03 -29.55 -10.99
C LEU A 339 -15.49 -28.22 -10.37
N ILE A 340 -16.66 -27.71 -10.76
CA ILE A 340 -17.19 -26.40 -10.33
C ILE A 340 -18.45 -26.63 -9.49
N LYS A 341 -18.28 -27.23 -8.31
CA LYS A 341 -19.38 -27.47 -7.36
C LYS A 341 -19.44 -26.35 -6.34
N ILE A 342 -20.60 -25.70 -6.19
CA ILE A 342 -20.82 -24.73 -5.12
C ILE A 342 -20.65 -25.45 -3.77
N ARG A 343 -19.62 -25.11 -3.01
CA ARG A 343 -19.40 -25.58 -1.64
C ARG A 343 -19.73 -24.44 -0.68
N GLY A 344 -20.79 -24.61 0.13
CA GLY A 344 -21.08 -23.71 1.25
C GLY A 344 -22.56 -23.34 1.39
N ALA A 345 -22.92 -22.93 2.61
CA ALA A 345 -24.25 -22.42 2.95
C ALA A 345 -24.49 -20.99 2.42
N LYS A 346 -25.74 -20.53 2.42
CA LYS A 346 -26.10 -19.12 2.18
C LYS A 346 -25.57 -18.25 3.33
N ILE A 347 -24.40 -17.64 3.14
CA ILE A 347 -23.81 -16.66 4.06
C ILE A 347 -24.60 -15.34 3.98
N GLN A 348 -24.83 -14.67 5.12
CA GLN A 348 -25.47 -13.36 5.15
C GLN A 348 -24.54 -12.27 4.59
N PHE A 349 -25.11 -11.24 3.95
CA PHE A 349 -24.34 -10.13 3.34
C PHE A 349 -23.36 -9.44 4.32
N LYS A 350 -23.69 -9.45 5.62
CA LYS A 350 -22.86 -8.84 6.68
C LYS A 350 -21.56 -9.62 6.94
N GLU A 351 -21.62 -10.95 6.93
CA GLU A 351 -20.43 -11.83 7.07
C GLU A 351 -19.54 -11.75 5.82
N LEU A 352 -20.16 -11.63 4.63
CA LEU A 352 -19.46 -11.39 3.38
C LEU A 352 -18.67 -10.07 3.39
N LEU A 353 -19.21 -9.04 4.05
CA LEU A 353 -18.55 -7.73 4.16
C LEU A 353 -17.36 -7.76 5.13
N GLU A 354 -17.41 -8.60 6.17
CA GLU A 354 -16.30 -8.84 7.11
C GLU A 354 -15.17 -9.70 6.49
N GLU A 355 -15.50 -10.62 5.56
CA GLU A 355 -14.53 -11.40 4.78
C GLU A 355 -13.73 -10.51 3.81
N ILE A 356 -14.34 -9.44 3.26
CA ILE A 356 -13.72 -8.43 2.40
C ILE A 356 -12.81 -7.47 3.21
N LYS A 357 -12.20 -7.94 4.30
CA LYS A 357 -11.17 -7.19 5.01
C LYS A 357 -9.94 -7.03 4.11
N GLU A 358 -9.38 -5.83 4.07
CA GLU A 358 -8.23 -5.46 3.22
C GLU A 358 -7.04 -6.45 3.34
N SER A 359 -6.90 -7.10 4.51
CA SER A 359 -5.86 -8.11 4.79
C SER A 359 -6.04 -9.44 4.05
N LYS A 360 -7.27 -9.83 3.69
CA LYS A 360 -7.57 -11.10 2.99
C LYS A 360 -7.68 -10.94 1.47
N ARG A 361 -7.75 -9.69 0.98
CA ARG A 361 -8.06 -9.37 -0.42
C ARG A 361 -7.05 -9.94 -1.43
N GLU A 362 -5.75 -9.79 -1.17
CA GLU A 362 -4.74 -10.22 -2.14
C GLU A 362 -4.68 -11.75 -2.33
N PRO A 363 -4.61 -12.57 -1.25
CA PRO A 363 -4.71 -14.02 -1.38
C PRO A 363 -5.96 -14.46 -2.15
N LEU A 364 -7.10 -13.82 -1.88
CA LEU A 364 -8.37 -14.09 -2.58
C LEU A 364 -8.26 -13.80 -4.09
N LEU A 365 -7.75 -12.63 -4.47
CA LEU A 365 -7.60 -12.23 -5.88
C LEU A 365 -6.63 -13.12 -6.65
N ASN A 366 -5.53 -13.53 -6.03
CA ASN A 366 -4.57 -14.43 -6.66
C ASN A 366 -5.14 -15.83 -6.83
N LYS A 367 -5.88 -16.34 -5.84
CA LYS A 367 -6.58 -17.62 -5.96
C LYS A 367 -7.70 -17.57 -7.00
N TRP A 368 -8.43 -16.45 -7.09
CA TRP A 368 -9.42 -16.22 -8.14
C TRP A 368 -8.79 -16.20 -9.53
N LEU A 369 -7.59 -15.61 -9.69
CA LEU A 369 -6.86 -15.63 -10.95
C LEU A 369 -6.51 -17.06 -11.36
N LYS A 370 -6.02 -17.89 -10.42
CA LYS A 370 -5.76 -19.33 -10.67
C LYS A 370 -7.01 -20.06 -11.14
N LEU A 371 -8.14 -19.83 -10.45
CA LEU A 371 -9.43 -20.42 -10.79
C LEU A 371 -9.89 -20.03 -12.21
N LYS A 372 -9.80 -18.74 -12.57
CA LYS A 372 -10.17 -18.27 -13.90
C LYS A 372 -9.26 -18.83 -14.98
N ALA A 373 -7.96 -18.91 -14.73
CA ALA A 373 -7.02 -19.51 -15.67
C ALA A 373 -7.31 -21.00 -15.89
N LEU A 374 -7.62 -21.76 -14.82
CA LEU A 374 -8.02 -23.16 -14.92
C LEU A 374 -9.33 -23.31 -15.71
N THR A 375 -10.31 -22.45 -15.44
CA THR A 375 -11.61 -22.45 -16.15
C THR A 375 -11.44 -22.18 -17.64
N ILE A 376 -10.53 -21.28 -18.02
CA ILE A 376 -10.22 -20.98 -19.42
C ILE A 376 -9.54 -22.20 -20.08
N LEU A 377 -8.52 -22.79 -19.43
CA LEU A 377 -7.79 -23.93 -19.99
C LEU A 377 -8.65 -25.18 -20.18
N THR A 378 -9.63 -25.39 -19.30
CA THR A 378 -10.59 -26.52 -19.32
C THR A 378 -11.87 -26.22 -20.10
N SER A 379 -11.98 -25.06 -20.74
CA SER A 379 -13.14 -24.72 -21.57
C SER A 379 -12.98 -25.15 -23.03
N ASP A 380 -14.09 -25.61 -23.62
CA ASP A 380 -14.18 -25.81 -25.06
C ASP A 380 -14.26 -24.44 -25.80
N ILE A 381 -13.11 -24.00 -26.30
CA ILE A 381 -12.95 -22.68 -26.91
C ILE A 381 -13.07 -22.82 -28.43
N VAL A 382 -14.24 -22.45 -28.94
CA VAL A 382 -14.54 -22.51 -30.39
C VAL A 382 -14.01 -21.27 -31.15
N SER A 383 -13.67 -20.18 -30.45
CA SER A 383 -13.28 -18.90 -31.10
C SER A 383 -12.09 -18.20 -30.43
N THR A 384 -11.07 -17.91 -31.23
CA THR A 384 -9.87 -17.14 -30.82
C THR A 384 -10.21 -15.72 -30.34
N ARG A 385 -11.27 -15.10 -30.90
CA ARG A 385 -11.75 -13.78 -30.45
C ARG A 385 -12.37 -13.85 -29.05
N LYS A 386 -13.20 -14.86 -28.79
CA LYS A 386 -13.81 -15.08 -27.46
C LYS A 386 -12.75 -15.34 -26.40
N LEU A 387 -11.76 -16.17 -26.72
CA LEU A 387 -10.61 -16.42 -25.85
C LEU A 387 -9.82 -15.15 -25.52
N ARG A 388 -9.43 -14.38 -26.55
CA ARG A 388 -8.71 -13.12 -26.36
C ARG A 388 -9.50 -12.17 -25.45
N LEU A 389 -10.81 -12.10 -25.63
CA LEU A 389 -11.68 -11.27 -24.80
C LEU A 389 -11.70 -11.76 -23.35
N LEU A 390 -11.85 -13.07 -23.11
CA LEU A 390 -11.84 -13.65 -21.77
C LEU A 390 -10.52 -13.38 -21.04
N VAL A 391 -9.37 -13.66 -21.68
CA VAL A 391 -8.04 -13.41 -21.10
C VAL A 391 -7.87 -11.93 -20.75
N ARG A 392 -8.26 -11.03 -21.66
CA ARG A 392 -8.17 -9.57 -21.43
C ARG A 392 -9.08 -9.10 -20.31
N LEU A 393 -10.32 -9.57 -20.23
CA LEU A 393 -11.26 -9.19 -19.17
C LEU A 393 -10.80 -9.71 -17.80
N THR A 394 -10.29 -10.95 -17.73
CA THR A 394 -9.71 -11.51 -16.50
C THR A 394 -8.48 -10.72 -16.06
N ALA A 395 -7.57 -10.41 -17.00
CA ALA A 395 -6.39 -9.59 -16.72
C ALA A 395 -6.76 -8.18 -16.26
N GLU A 396 -7.72 -7.52 -16.92
CA GLU A 396 -8.21 -6.19 -16.55
C GLU A 396 -8.86 -6.17 -15.17
N THR A 397 -9.73 -7.15 -14.87
CA THR A 397 -10.40 -7.23 -13.57
C THR A 397 -9.39 -7.45 -12.46
N TRP A 398 -8.45 -8.39 -12.64
CA TRP A 398 -7.37 -8.60 -11.69
C TRP A 398 -6.52 -7.33 -11.51
N ALA A 399 -6.08 -6.72 -12.61
CA ALA A 399 -5.24 -5.52 -12.59
C ALA A 399 -5.93 -4.34 -11.91
N PHE A 400 -7.22 -4.12 -12.16
CA PHE A 400 -8.03 -3.08 -11.52
C PHE A 400 -7.99 -3.22 -10.00
N HIS A 401 -8.27 -4.42 -9.48
CA HIS A 401 -8.31 -4.67 -8.04
C HIS A 401 -6.92 -4.61 -7.40
N GLN A 402 -5.90 -5.15 -8.05
CA GLN A 402 -4.51 -5.08 -7.57
C GLN A 402 -4.00 -3.64 -7.53
N CYS A 403 -4.22 -2.86 -8.58
CA CYS A 403 -3.81 -1.45 -8.64
C CYS A 403 -4.49 -0.62 -7.56
N ARG A 404 -5.80 -0.81 -7.30
CA ARG A 404 -6.52 -0.07 -6.23
C ARG A 404 -6.01 -0.35 -4.82
N GLY A 405 -5.42 -1.52 -4.62
CA GLY A 405 -4.83 -1.95 -3.35
C GLY A 405 -3.34 -1.71 -3.23
N SER A 406 -2.72 -1.16 -4.27
CA SER A 406 -1.27 -1.09 -4.44
C SER A 406 -0.64 0.08 -3.70
N PHE A 407 0.64 -0.04 -3.35
CA PHE A 407 1.42 1.10 -2.90
C PHE A 407 1.53 2.17 -3.99
N ALA A 408 1.59 1.78 -5.27
CA ALA A 408 1.60 2.72 -6.39
C ALA A 408 0.38 3.67 -6.41
N TRP A 409 -0.81 3.18 -6.05
CA TRP A 409 -2.01 4.03 -5.94
C TRP A 409 -1.84 5.12 -4.86
N ARG A 410 -1.19 4.80 -3.75
CA ARG A 410 -0.88 5.78 -2.70
C ARG A 410 0.10 6.84 -3.20
N LEU A 411 1.10 6.45 -4.02
CA LEU A 411 2.01 7.40 -4.67
C LEU A 411 1.27 8.36 -5.60
N PHE A 412 0.25 7.89 -6.33
CA PHE A 412 -0.56 8.75 -7.20
C PHE A 412 -1.42 9.73 -6.41
N TRP A 413 -1.95 9.33 -5.25
CA TRP A 413 -2.66 10.26 -4.36
C TRP A 413 -1.72 11.33 -3.77
N LEU A 414 -0.53 10.90 -3.33
CA LEU A 414 0.53 11.81 -2.87
C LEU A 414 0.95 12.79 -3.98
N TRP A 415 1.04 12.32 -5.24
CA TRP A 415 1.28 13.16 -6.41
C TRP A 415 0.16 14.18 -6.63
N SER A 416 -1.11 13.77 -6.55
CA SER A 416 -2.27 14.67 -6.67
C SER A 416 -2.19 15.83 -5.68
N GLY A 417 -1.90 15.57 -4.40
CA GLY A 417 -1.77 16.62 -3.40
C GLY A 417 -0.53 17.50 -3.60
N ASN A 418 0.55 16.93 -4.15
CA ASN A 418 1.71 17.72 -4.59
C ASN A 418 1.34 18.68 -5.73
N VAL A 419 0.67 18.19 -6.77
CA VAL A 419 0.21 19.03 -7.88
C VAL A 419 -0.70 20.13 -7.36
N TYR A 420 -1.67 19.80 -6.50
CA TYR A 420 -2.56 20.78 -5.87
C TYR A 420 -1.78 21.86 -5.11
N GLY A 421 -0.88 21.47 -4.20
CA GLY A 421 -0.10 22.42 -3.40
C GLY A 421 0.82 23.29 -4.25
N ILE A 422 1.55 22.68 -5.20
CA ILE A 422 2.46 23.38 -6.11
C ILE A 422 1.69 24.40 -6.95
N VAL A 423 0.62 23.98 -7.63
CA VAL A 423 -0.18 24.86 -8.48
C VAL A 423 -0.79 25.98 -7.65
N THR A 424 -1.35 25.69 -6.47
CA THR A 424 -1.94 26.71 -5.57
C THR A 424 -0.92 27.73 -5.10
N ILE A 425 0.32 27.32 -4.80
CA ILE A 425 1.42 28.25 -4.46
C ILE A 425 1.70 29.18 -5.63
N PHE A 426 1.86 28.64 -6.85
CA PHE A 426 2.19 29.44 -8.03
C PHE A 426 1.04 30.36 -8.46
N THR A 427 -0.21 29.90 -8.40
CA THR A 427 -1.38 30.74 -8.72
C THR A 427 -1.55 31.84 -7.69
N SER A 428 -1.39 31.55 -6.40
CA SER A 428 -1.45 32.58 -5.34
C SER A 428 -0.34 33.62 -5.50
N ARG A 429 0.88 33.18 -5.84
CA ARG A 429 2.03 34.07 -6.09
C ARG A 429 1.87 34.96 -7.33
N ALA A 430 1.08 34.54 -8.32
CA ALA A 430 0.83 35.31 -9.53
C ALA A 430 -0.17 36.46 -9.32
N VAL A 431 -1.02 36.36 -8.29
CA VAL A 431 -2.02 37.38 -7.96
C VAL A 431 -1.43 38.34 -6.92
N THR A 432 -0.93 39.50 -7.37
CA THR A 432 -0.29 40.53 -6.53
C THR A 432 -1.11 41.82 -6.45
N THR A 433 -2.42 41.74 -6.63
CA THR A 433 -3.33 42.90 -6.64
C THR A 433 -3.21 43.70 -5.35
N GLY A 434 -2.85 44.99 -5.45
CA GLY A 434 -2.74 45.91 -4.33
C GLY A 434 -1.53 45.76 -3.42
N MET A 435 -0.57 44.88 -3.76
CA MET A 435 0.62 44.64 -2.95
C MET A 435 1.79 45.55 -3.35
N SER A 436 2.52 46.11 -2.38
CA SER A 436 3.77 46.86 -2.56
C SER A 436 5.02 46.05 -2.20
N GLY A 437 6.14 46.50 -2.74
CA GLY A 437 7.46 45.96 -2.41
C GLY A 437 7.89 44.81 -3.33
N ASN A 438 9.02 44.19 -3.01
CA ASN A 438 9.58 43.10 -3.81
C ASN A 438 9.18 41.74 -3.21
N PRO A 439 8.29 40.95 -3.88
CA PRO A 439 7.85 39.64 -3.39
C PRO A 439 8.97 38.58 -3.38
N ASN A 440 10.14 38.88 -3.98
CA ASN A 440 11.31 38.00 -4.03
C ASN A 440 12.40 38.39 -3.03
N LYS A 441 12.14 39.36 -2.14
CA LYS A 441 13.09 39.72 -1.09
C LYS A 441 13.21 38.57 -0.08
N MET A 442 14.44 38.14 0.20
CA MET A 442 14.72 37.17 1.25
C MET A 442 14.93 37.88 2.59
N GLY A 443 14.12 37.50 3.58
CA GLY A 443 14.31 37.83 5.00
C GLY A 443 15.16 36.78 5.72
N PHE A 444 15.66 37.12 6.90
CA PHE A 444 16.45 36.20 7.74
C PHE A 444 15.67 34.93 8.12
N GLY A 445 14.35 35.06 8.38
CA GLY A 445 13.48 33.94 8.74
C GLY A 445 13.42 32.83 7.68
N GLN A 446 13.73 33.15 6.42
CA GLN A 446 13.68 32.21 5.30
C GLN A 446 14.93 31.30 5.20
N VAL A 447 16.03 31.64 5.87
CA VAL A 447 17.28 30.87 5.82
C VAL A 447 17.16 29.58 6.65
N VAL A 448 16.49 29.66 7.80
CA VAL A 448 16.30 28.53 8.71
C VAL A 448 15.67 27.32 8.01
N PRO A 449 14.49 27.41 7.37
CA PRO A 449 13.87 26.24 6.73
C PRO A 449 14.71 25.66 5.58
N LEU A 450 15.53 26.47 4.90
CA LEU A 450 16.47 25.99 3.89
C LEU A 450 17.62 25.18 4.51
N THR A 451 18.19 25.63 5.63
CA THR A 451 19.25 24.88 6.33
C THR A 451 18.76 23.56 6.91
N LEU A 452 17.48 23.50 7.34
CA LEU A 452 16.88 22.27 7.87
C LEU A 452 16.78 21.15 6.82
N LEU A 453 16.86 21.45 5.51
CA LEU A 453 16.90 20.45 4.44
C LEU A 453 18.08 19.47 4.55
N ALA A 454 19.12 19.80 5.31
CA ALA A 454 20.25 18.90 5.56
C ALA A 454 19.91 17.78 6.57
N LEU A 455 18.94 17.98 7.47
CA LEU A 455 18.63 17.04 8.55
C LEU A 455 18.23 15.64 8.06
N PRO A 456 17.36 15.49 7.04
CA PRO A 456 17.02 14.16 6.54
C PRO A 456 18.22 13.39 5.99
N ILE A 457 19.18 14.09 5.38
CA ILE A 457 20.41 13.47 4.84
C ILE A 457 21.23 12.88 5.99
N PHE A 458 21.42 13.63 7.07
CA PHE A 458 22.13 13.13 8.25
C PHE A 458 21.40 11.94 8.89
N ALA A 459 20.07 11.99 8.99
CA ALA A 459 19.28 10.88 9.52
C ALA A 459 19.38 9.60 8.66
N ALA A 460 19.49 9.72 7.33
CA ALA A 460 19.75 8.56 6.47
C ALA A 460 21.15 7.97 6.68
N MET A 461 22.15 8.83 6.82
CA MET A 461 23.53 8.40 7.08
C MET A 461 23.63 7.66 8.42
N GLU A 462 22.99 8.18 9.47
CA GLU A 462 22.90 7.56 10.79
C GLU A 462 22.11 6.25 10.74
N GLY A 463 20.92 6.24 10.12
CA GLY A 463 20.11 5.03 9.99
C GLY A 463 20.82 3.91 9.21
N HIS A 464 21.69 4.25 8.27
CA HIS A 464 22.55 3.27 7.59
C HIS A 464 23.68 2.76 8.49
N ALA A 465 24.34 3.65 9.24
CA ALA A 465 25.41 3.28 10.17
C ALA A 465 24.90 2.37 11.31
N ASP A 466 23.77 2.73 11.93
CA ASP A 466 23.11 1.98 13.00
C ASP A 466 22.72 0.57 12.56
N TYR A 467 22.15 0.45 11.36
CA TYR A 467 21.76 -0.85 10.81
C TYR A 467 22.98 -1.75 10.60
N LYS A 468 24.08 -1.19 10.07
CA LYS A 468 25.34 -1.92 9.90
C LYS A 468 25.94 -2.36 11.24
N GLN A 469 25.82 -1.53 12.28
CA GLN A 469 26.25 -1.89 13.63
C GLN A 469 25.39 -3.03 14.21
N LYS A 470 24.07 -2.98 14.02
CA LYS A 470 23.14 -4.03 14.46
C LYS A 470 23.43 -5.36 13.76
N LEU A 471 23.70 -5.35 12.46
CA LEU A 471 24.13 -6.55 11.71
C LEU A 471 25.40 -7.17 12.29
N LYS A 472 26.44 -6.35 12.54
CA LYS A 472 27.68 -6.83 13.17
C LYS A 472 27.43 -7.44 14.55
N SER A 473 26.49 -6.90 15.32
CA SER A 473 26.15 -7.46 16.64
C SER A 473 25.43 -8.80 16.54
N ILE A 474 24.54 -8.98 15.56
CA ILE A 474 23.84 -10.25 15.29
C ILE A 474 24.82 -11.31 14.79
N GLU A 475 25.70 -10.94 13.86
CA GLU A 475 26.76 -11.82 13.36
C GLU A 475 27.67 -12.29 14.50
N LYS A 476 28.08 -11.37 15.38
CA LYS A 476 28.85 -11.71 16.58
C LYS A 476 28.09 -12.67 17.51
N ALA A 477 26.81 -12.42 17.76
CA ALA A 477 25.98 -13.29 18.59
C ALA A 477 25.79 -14.69 18.00
N HIS A 478 25.64 -14.82 16.68
CA HIS A 478 25.57 -16.11 15.99
C HIS A 478 26.89 -16.88 16.05
N VAL A 479 28.03 -16.20 15.90
CA VAL A 479 29.36 -16.80 16.05
C VAL A 479 29.56 -17.27 17.49
N ASP A 480 29.19 -16.46 18.49
CA ASP A 480 29.27 -16.83 19.90
C ASP A 480 28.35 -18.03 20.23
N GLN A 481 27.15 -18.08 19.66
CA GLN A 481 26.21 -19.21 19.82
C GLN A 481 26.71 -20.50 19.13
N ALA A 482 27.24 -20.41 17.90
CA ALA A 482 27.84 -21.55 17.20
C ALA A 482 29.07 -22.09 17.94
N ASN A 483 29.91 -21.21 18.51
CA ASN A 483 31.03 -21.61 19.34
C ASN A 483 30.59 -22.30 20.64
N LEU A 484 29.45 -21.90 21.22
CA LEU A 484 28.84 -22.52 22.39
C LEU A 484 28.28 -23.92 22.07
N GLU A 485 27.61 -24.08 20.94
CA GLU A 485 27.09 -25.39 20.48
C GLU A 485 28.21 -26.39 20.16
N ILE A 486 29.31 -25.92 19.57
CA ILE A 486 30.50 -26.74 19.31
C ILE A 486 31.17 -27.18 20.64
N SER A 487 31.19 -26.33 21.67
CA SER A 487 31.75 -26.72 22.98
C SER A 487 30.86 -27.71 23.74
N VAL A 488 29.54 -27.63 23.58
CA VAL A 488 28.57 -28.55 24.21
C VAL A 488 28.57 -29.92 23.52
N ASN A 489 28.67 -29.98 22.19
CA ASN A 489 28.76 -31.25 21.46
C ASN A 489 30.07 -31.99 21.72
N ARG A 490 31.17 -31.28 22.04
CA ARG A 490 32.45 -31.92 22.39
C ARG A 490 32.42 -32.62 23.75
N ASN A 491 31.49 -32.28 24.63
CA ASN A 491 31.32 -32.89 25.96
C ASN A 491 30.25 -33.98 26.02
N THR A 492 29.47 -34.19 24.95
CA THR A 492 28.32 -35.11 24.94
C THR A 492 28.50 -36.28 23.96
N GLN A 493 29.75 -36.60 23.61
CA GLN A 493 30.08 -37.74 22.73
C GLN A 493 30.71 -38.87 23.54
N SER A 494 29.94 -39.43 24.48
CA SER A 494 30.17 -40.76 25.04
C SER A 494 28.84 -41.34 25.52
N HIS A 495 28.45 -42.49 24.93
CA HIS A 495 27.17 -43.22 25.05
C HIS A 495 26.05 -42.68 24.12
N SER A 496 25.39 -43.45 23.26
CA SER A 496 25.15 -44.90 23.20
C SER A 496 24.92 -45.41 21.77
N ILE A 497 25.21 -46.69 21.59
CA ILE A 497 25.00 -47.55 20.42
C ILE A 497 23.53 -47.99 20.31
N GLY A 498 23.01 -48.01 19.08
CA GLY A 498 22.14 -49.08 18.56
C GLY A 498 20.63 -48.82 18.49
N GLN A 499 20.08 -48.72 17.26
CA GLN A 499 18.85 -49.42 16.85
C GLN A 499 18.64 -49.37 15.32
N SER A 500 18.12 -50.49 14.80
CA SER A 500 17.91 -50.88 13.40
C SER A 500 16.73 -50.14 12.71
N PRO A 501 16.67 -50.02 11.37
CA PRO A 501 15.65 -49.21 10.71
C PRO A 501 14.34 -49.98 10.51
N ALA A 502 13.25 -49.46 11.10
CA ALA A 502 11.90 -49.88 10.79
C ALA A 502 11.41 -49.16 9.52
N HIS A 503 11.06 -49.95 8.51
CA HIS A 503 10.45 -49.54 7.26
C HIS A 503 9.04 -48.97 7.52
N ILE A 504 8.88 -47.65 7.48
CA ILE A 504 7.57 -46.99 7.43
C ILE A 504 7.21 -46.78 5.95
N GLN A 505 6.20 -47.52 5.49
CA GLN A 505 5.62 -47.42 4.17
C GLN A 505 4.86 -46.08 4.03
N ASN A 506 5.46 -45.12 3.34
CA ASN A 506 4.77 -43.95 2.79
C ASN A 506 4.20 -44.29 1.41
N MET A 507 3.01 -44.90 1.34
CA MET A 507 2.36 -45.25 0.07
C MET A 507 1.09 -44.44 -0.32
N PRO A 508 0.46 -43.60 0.52
CA PRO A 508 -0.59 -42.68 0.06
C PRO A 508 -0.04 -41.40 -0.61
N ALA A 509 1.08 -40.84 -0.10
CA ALA A 509 1.58 -39.54 -0.54
C ALA A 509 2.17 -39.51 -1.96
N GLN A 510 2.57 -40.67 -2.50
CA GLN A 510 3.26 -40.75 -3.80
C GLN A 510 2.28 -40.76 -5.00
N ILE A 511 1.04 -41.17 -4.79
CA ILE A 511 0.00 -41.25 -5.85
C ILE A 511 -0.58 -39.86 -6.11
N ASP A 512 -0.79 -39.05 -5.06
CA ASP A 512 -1.32 -37.69 -5.15
C ASP A 512 -0.40 -36.74 -5.95
N ILE A 513 0.91 -36.82 -5.73
CA ILE A 513 1.92 -35.99 -6.42
C ILE A 513 1.94 -36.28 -7.92
N LYS A 514 1.85 -37.57 -8.31
CA LYS A 514 1.91 -37.97 -9.73
C LYS A 514 0.68 -37.50 -10.51
N GLY A 515 -0.50 -37.51 -9.88
CA GLY A 515 -1.73 -36.96 -10.45
C GLY A 515 -1.62 -35.46 -10.74
N ILE A 516 -1.11 -34.70 -9.77
CA ILE A 516 -0.90 -33.24 -9.89
C ILE A 516 0.11 -32.91 -10.98
N GLN A 517 1.25 -33.62 -11.03
CA GLN A 517 2.28 -33.42 -12.07
C GLN A 517 1.73 -33.72 -13.48
N THR A 518 0.92 -34.77 -13.62
CA THR A 518 0.27 -35.11 -14.89
C THR A 518 -0.66 -34.00 -15.35
N VAL A 519 -1.48 -33.46 -14.44
CA VAL A 519 -2.36 -32.33 -14.73
C VAL A 519 -1.56 -31.08 -15.12
N GLN A 520 -0.47 -30.78 -14.42
CA GLN A 520 0.40 -29.64 -14.74
C GLN A 520 0.99 -29.73 -16.15
N GLU A 521 1.53 -30.88 -16.56
CA GLU A 521 2.09 -31.05 -17.91
C GLU A 521 1.03 -30.94 -19.01
N ILE A 522 -0.17 -31.49 -18.80
CA ILE A 522 -1.28 -31.38 -19.75
C ILE A 522 -1.75 -29.92 -19.86
N LEU A 523 -1.89 -29.20 -18.75
CA LEU A 523 -2.28 -27.79 -18.74
C LEU A 523 -1.22 -26.91 -19.41
N LYS A 524 0.07 -27.19 -19.19
CA LYS A 524 1.20 -26.49 -19.85
C LYS A 524 1.15 -26.67 -21.36
N LYS A 525 0.91 -27.91 -21.83
CA LYS A 525 0.73 -28.19 -23.25
C LYS A 525 -0.48 -27.45 -23.82
N ARG A 526 -1.63 -27.53 -23.14
CA ARG A 526 -2.87 -26.86 -23.54
C ARG A 526 -2.70 -25.34 -23.65
N ALA A 527 -2.01 -24.71 -22.71
CA ALA A 527 -1.73 -23.27 -22.74
C ALA A 527 -0.91 -22.85 -23.98
N LYS A 528 0.07 -23.68 -24.38
CA LYS A 528 0.84 -23.49 -25.61
C LYS A 528 -0.03 -23.69 -26.85
N ASP A 529 -0.83 -24.75 -26.91
CA ASP A 529 -1.70 -25.07 -28.05
C ASP A 529 -2.75 -23.98 -28.30
N ILE A 530 -3.27 -23.37 -27.23
CA ILE A 530 -4.22 -22.25 -27.28
C ILE A 530 -3.53 -20.90 -27.67
N GLY A 531 -2.20 -20.83 -27.63
CA GLY A 531 -1.42 -19.63 -27.94
C GLY A 531 -1.31 -18.61 -26.80
N TYR A 532 -1.59 -19.02 -25.55
CA TYR A 532 -1.45 -18.19 -24.35
C TYR A 532 -0.66 -18.95 -23.27
N PRO A 533 0.66 -19.09 -23.40
CA PRO A 533 1.49 -19.83 -22.43
C PRO A 533 1.44 -19.20 -21.03
N GLU A 534 1.17 -17.89 -20.94
CA GLU A 534 1.00 -17.16 -19.67
C GLU A 534 -0.16 -17.69 -18.79
N LEU A 535 -1.18 -18.33 -19.38
CA LEU A 535 -2.27 -18.94 -18.60
C LEU A 535 -1.79 -20.06 -17.69
N TYR A 536 -0.73 -20.78 -18.08
CA TYR A 536 -0.13 -21.80 -17.23
C TYR A 536 0.52 -21.18 -15.99
N ASN A 537 1.24 -20.07 -16.17
CA ASN A 537 1.85 -19.29 -15.09
C ASN A 537 0.77 -18.73 -14.14
N TRP A 538 -0.39 -18.35 -14.67
CA TRP A 538 -1.51 -17.89 -13.83
C TRP A 538 -2.09 -19.01 -12.97
N VAL A 539 -2.23 -20.24 -13.50
CA VAL A 539 -2.77 -21.38 -12.76
C VAL A 539 -1.81 -21.84 -11.66
N THR A 540 -0.52 -21.91 -11.96
CA THR A 540 0.52 -22.30 -10.99
C THR A 540 0.77 -21.20 -9.95
N GLY A 541 0.55 -19.94 -10.34
CA GLY A 541 0.90 -18.77 -9.54
C GLY A 541 2.39 -18.40 -9.63
N ASP A 542 3.12 -19.05 -10.53
CA ASP A 542 4.54 -18.80 -10.75
C ASP A 542 4.74 -17.64 -11.73
N ASP A 543 5.68 -16.75 -11.42
CA ASP A 543 6.11 -15.62 -12.26
C ASP A 543 4.97 -14.83 -12.95
N LEU A 544 4.08 -14.25 -12.14
CA LEU A 544 3.06 -13.31 -12.62
C LEU A 544 3.68 -12.03 -13.22
N THR A 545 4.96 -11.76 -12.96
CA THR A 545 5.64 -10.53 -13.39
C THR A 545 6.00 -10.53 -14.86
N SER A 546 6.12 -11.68 -15.50
CA SER A 546 6.42 -11.80 -16.94
C SER A 546 5.19 -11.86 -17.84
N ALA A 547 3.99 -12.04 -17.29
CA ALA A 547 2.75 -12.14 -18.07
C ALA A 547 2.39 -10.84 -18.79
N ALA A 548 2.36 -10.86 -20.12
CA ALA A 548 2.22 -9.67 -20.95
C ALA A 548 0.82 -9.04 -20.82
N SER A 549 -0.23 -9.84 -20.73
CA SER A 549 -1.59 -9.32 -20.57
C SER A 549 -1.83 -8.70 -19.18
N LEU A 550 -1.22 -9.25 -18.12
CA LEU A 550 -1.24 -8.64 -16.78
C LEU A 550 -0.46 -7.33 -16.76
N GLN A 551 0.75 -7.31 -17.34
CA GLN A 551 1.57 -6.09 -17.46
C GLN A 551 0.81 -4.97 -18.19
N MET A 552 0.16 -5.29 -19.31
CA MET A 552 -0.61 -4.32 -20.07
C MET A 552 -1.81 -3.79 -19.29
N GLY A 553 -2.57 -4.67 -18.61
CA GLY A 553 -3.71 -4.27 -17.78
C GLY A 553 -3.29 -3.37 -16.63
N VAL A 554 -2.23 -3.76 -15.90
CA VAL A 554 -1.67 -3.00 -14.79
C VAL A 554 -1.12 -1.65 -15.26
N ALA A 555 -0.39 -1.60 -16.37
CA ALA A 555 0.12 -0.35 -16.94
C ALA A 555 -1.00 0.60 -17.36
N ALA A 556 -2.06 0.08 -18.00
CA ALA A 556 -3.22 0.87 -18.41
C ALA A 556 -3.95 1.48 -17.21
N HIS A 557 -4.19 0.68 -16.16
CA HIS A 557 -4.80 1.19 -14.92
C HIS A 557 -3.88 2.18 -14.21
N ALA A 558 -2.59 1.90 -14.11
CA ALA A 558 -1.63 2.83 -13.50
C ALA A 558 -1.61 4.18 -14.23
N ALA A 559 -1.58 4.18 -15.57
CA ALA A 559 -1.62 5.39 -16.38
C ALA A 559 -2.94 6.17 -16.23
N ALA A 560 -4.08 5.46 -16.27
CA ALA A 560 -5.39 6.09 -16.06
C ALA A 560 -5.48 6.73 -14.67
N MET A 561 -5.01 6.02 -13.64
CA MET A 561 -5.02 6.51 -12.26
C MET A 561 -4.08 7.70 -12.04
N PHE A 562 -2.88 7.66 -12.62
CA PHE A 562 -1.97 8.80 -12.61
C PHE A 562 -2.58 10.03 -13.30
N THR A 563 -3.26 9.83 -14.42
CA THR A 563 -3.93 10.91 -15.18
C THR A 563 -5.08 11.52 -14.37
N ILE A 564 -5.97 10.68 -13.81
CA ILE A 564 -7.08 11.14 -12.96
C ILE A 564 -6.56 11.91 -11.74
N ALA A 565 -5.54 11.38 -11.07
CA ALA A 565 -4.93 12.02 -9.90
C ALA A 565 -4.29 13.37 -10.25
N THR A 566 -3.57 13.46 -11.38
CA THR A 566 -2.96 14.71 -11.85
C THR A 566 -4.02 15.75 -12.19
N LEU A 567 -5.06 15.34 -12.95
CA LEU A 567 -6.17 16.22 -13.32
C LEU A 567 -6.92 16.71 -12.08
N LEU A 568 -7.15 15.85 -11.08
CA LEU A 568 -7.83 16.21 -9.85
C LEU A 568 -7.04 17.26 -9.06
N GLY A 569 -5.74 17.04 -8.86
CA GLY A 569 -4.89 18.01 -8.18
C GLY A 569 -4.86 19.36 -8.89
N TYR A 570 -4.78 19.35 -10.22
CA TYR A 570 -4.78 20.55 -11.06
C TYR A 570 -6.12 21.28 -11.03
N SER A 571 -7.24 20.60 -11.26
CA SER A 571 -8.57 21.21 -11.32
C SER A 571 -9.04 21.74 -9.97
N MET A 572 -8.65 21.07 -8.88
CA MET A 572 -8.91 21.56 -7.51
C MET A 572 -8.14 22.83 -7.20
N ALA A 573 -6.92 23.00 -7.74
CA ALA A 573 -6.13 24.21 -7.52
C ALA A 573 -6.69 25.45 -8.26
N TYR A 574 -7.35 25.24 -9.41
CA TYR A 574 -8.03 26.29 -10.18
C TYR A 574 -9.52 26.46 -9.83
N ASP A 575 -10.03 25.69 -8.86
CA ASP A 575 -11.45 25.66 -8.46
C ASP A 575 -12.44 25.44 -9.64
N ILE A 576 -12.09 24.53 -10.56
CA ILE A 576 -12.93 24.22 -11.73
C ILE A 576 -14.02 23.21 -11.33
N ALA A 577 -15.13 23.72 -10.77
CA ALA A 577 -16.20 22.92 -10.18
C ALA A 577 -16.74 21.78 -11.07
N SER A 578 -16.93 22.02 -12.38
CA SER A 578 -17.46 21.01 -13.31
C SER A 578 -16.51 19.83 -13.52
N ILE A 579 -15.21 20.09 -13.65
CA ILE A 579 -14.17 19.06 -13.77
C ILE A 579 -14.01 18.32 -12.45
N ASN A 580 -14.01 19.05 -11.33
CA ASN A 580 -13.94 18.47 -9.98
C ASN A 580 -15.08 17.48 -9.74
N PHE A 581 -16.31 17.87 -10.06
CA PHE A 581 -17.48 17.01 -9.97
C PHE A 581 -17.34 15.76 -10.84
N ALA A 582 -16.94 15.92 -12.10
CA ALA A 582 -16.75 14.79 -13.00
C ALA A 582 -15.69 13.80 -12.50
N LEU A 583 -14.55 14.28 -12.01
CA LEU A 583 -13.48 13.45 -11.48
C LEU A 583 -13.87 12.73 -10.18
N ILE A 584 -14.56 13.42 -9.26
CA ILE A 584 -15.06 12.81 -8.03
C ILE A 584 -16.13 11.75 -8.34
N ALA A 585 -17.04 12.04 -9.29
CA ALA A 585 -18.02 11.06 -9.75
C ALA A 585 -17.34 9.82 -10.36
N ILE A 586 -16.27 10.00 -11.15
CA ILE A 586 -15.45 8.89 -11.65
C ILE A 586 -14.83 8.09 -10.49
N LEU A 587 -14.24 8.75 -9.49
CA LEU A 587 -13.67 8.07 -8.33
C LEU A 587 -14.71 7.27 -7.53
N PHE A 588 -15.92 7.82 -7.39
CA PHE A 588 -17.05 7.16 -6.77
C PHE A 588 -17.50 5.92 -7.57
N LEU A 589 -17.67 6.05 -8.89
CA LEU A 589 -18.00 4.91 -9.76
C LEU A 589 -16.94 3.80 -9.69
N LEU A 590 -15.66 4.17 -9.64
CA LEU A 590 -14.58 3.20 -9.46
C LEU A 590 -14.61 2.56 -8.05
N ALA A 591 -15.05 3.28 -7.01
CA ALA A 591 -15.23 2.71 -5.67
C ALA A 591 -16.41 1.73 -5.62
N VAL A 592 -17.53 2.06 -6.28
CA VAL A 592 -18.67 1.16 -6.45
C VAL A 592 -18.25 -0.08 -7.22
N ARG A 593 -17.55 0.07 -8.35
CA ARG A 593 -16.99 -1.05 -9.13
C ARG A 593 -16.08 -1.93 -8.29
N ARG A 594 -15.25 -1.34 -7.42
CA ARG A 594 -14.38 -2.10 -6.50
C ARG A 594 -15.20 -2.96 -5.56
N LEU A 595 -16.25 -2.41 -4.95
CA LEU A 595 -17.09 -3.15 -4.02
C LEU A 595 -17.86 -4.27 -4.72
N THR A 596 -18.54 -3.96 -5.84
CA THR A 596 -19.30 -4.96 -6.60
C THR A 596 -18.41 -6.06 -7.19
N GLY A 597 -17.23 -5.70 -7.70
CA GLY A 597 -16.26 -6.67 -8.23
C GLY A 597 -15.74 -7.63 -7.15
N LEU A 598 -15.43 -7.14 -5.94
CA LEU A 598 -14.97 -8.01 -4.84
C LEU A 598 -16.09 -8.96 -4.37
N LEU A 599 -17.34 -8.50 -4.34
CA LEU A 599 -18.49 -9.35 -4.05
C LEU A 599 -18.65 -10.47 -5.09
N LEU A 600 -18.44 -10.18 -6.38
CA LEU A 600 -18.48 -11.18 -7.44
C LEU A 600 -17.32 -12.17 -7.37
N VAL A 601 -16.11 -11.71 -7.04
CA VAL A 601 -14.95 -12.58 -6.82
C VAL A 601 -15.22 -13.56 -5.69
N GLU A 602 -15.76 -13.08 -4.56
CA GLU A 602 -16.09 -13.92 -3.42
C GLU A 602 -17.16 -14.98 -3.77
N LEU A 603 -18.16 -14.60 -4.57
CA LEU A 603 -19.18 -15.53 -5.08
C LEU A 603 -18.58 -16.60 -6.00
N ASP A 604 -17.69 -16.23 -6.91
CA ASP A 604 -16.97 -17.16 -7.79
C ASP A 604 -16.14 -18.18 -6.97
N MET A 605 -15.48 -17.69 -5.92
CA MET A 605 -14.59 -18.50 -5.08
C MET A 605 -15.29 -19.62 -4.32
N ARG A 606 -16.62 -19.55 -4.15
CA ARG A 606 -17.43 -20.65 -3.56
C ARG A 606 -17.45 -21.92 -4.41
N SER A 607 -17.11 -21.80 -5.69
CA SER A 607 -17.05 -22.93 -6.62
C SER A 607 -15.61 -23.32 -6.96
N CYS A 608 -14.64 -22.88 -6.16
CA CYS A 608 -13.24 -23.18 -6.38
C CYS A 608 -12.94 -24.65 -6.05
N PRO A 609 -12.38 -25.43 -6.98
CA PRO A 609 -11.94 -26.80 -6.71
C PRO A 609 -10.71 -26.82 -5.81
N ILE A 610 -10.51 -27.92 -5.07
CA ILE A 610 -9.39 -28.08 -4.13
C ILE A 610 -8.06 -28.09 -4.87
N ILE A 611 -8.00 -28.71 -6.06
CA ILE A 611 -6.79 -28.88 -6.85
C ILE A 611 -6.09 -27.55 -7.16
N VAL A 612 -6.83 -26.43 -7.21
CA VAL A 612 -6.27 -25.08 -7.42
C VAL A 612 -5.23 -24.71 -6.35
N ASP A 613 -5.39 -25.18 -5.12
CA ASP A 613 -4.43 -24.93 -4.04
C ASP A 613 -3.13 -25.73 -4.20
N HIS A 614 -3.16 -26.83 -4.95
CA HIS A 614 -2.03 -27.74 -5.16
C HIS A 614 -1.31 -27.52 -6.49
N LEU A 615 -1.94 -26.85 -7.46
CA LEU A 615 -1.33 -26.46 -8.72
C LEU A 615 -0.27 -25.36 -8.45
N GLY A 616 1.01 -25.79 -8.37
CA GLY A 616 2.18 -24.94 -8.12
C GLY A 616 3.21 -25.51 -7.12
N PHE A 617 2.94 -26.64 -6.46
CA PHE A 617 3.94 -27.29 -5.61
C PHE A 617 4.96 -28.07 -6.45
N THR A 618 6.21 -27.64 -6.45
CA THR A 618 7.38 -28.42 -6.90
C THR A 618 8.04 -29.11 -5.70
N ASP A 619 8.48 -30.35 -5.86
CA ASP A 619 8.91 -31.37 -4.86
C ASP A 619 9.99 -31.02 -3.78
N THR A 620 10.18 -29.75 -3.41
CA THR A 620 11.05 -29.40 -2.28
C THR A 620 10.27 -29.35 -0.97
N LEU A 621 10.68 -30.19 -0.01
CA LEU A 621 10.17 -30.29 1.36
C LEU A 621 9.80 -28.95 2.02
N PRO A 622 8.82 -28.94 2.95
CA PRO A 622 8.40 -27.76 3.69
C PRO A 622 9.47 -27.38 4.71
N ASN A 623 10.46 -26.59 4.30
CA ASN A 623 11.37 -25.94 5.24
C ASN A 623 11.70 -24.50 4.83
N GLN A 624 10.78 -23.84 4.11
CA GLN A 624 10.82 -22.39 3.93
C GLN A 624 9.79 -21.77 4.87
N GLN A 625 10.29 -21.45 6.06
CA GLN A 625 9.65 -20.68 7.11
C GLN A 625 8.70 -19.62 6.53
N TYR A 626 7.43 -19.64 6.96
CA TYR A 626 6.35 -18.74 6.55
C TYR A 626 6.80 -17.26 6.56
N GLY A 627 7.31 -16.78 5.42
CA GLY A 627 7.46 -15.35 5.16
C GLY A 627 6.13 -14.77 4.71
N SER A 628 5.87 -13.50 5.05
CA SER A 628 4.68 -12.80 4.55
C SER A 628 4.66 -12.82 3.01
N HIS A 629 3.47 -12.81 2.37
CA HIS A 629 3.37 -12.85 0.91
C HIS A 629 4.19 -11.74 0.21
N GLY A 630 4.25 -10.54 0.79
CA GLY A 630 5.12 -9.46 0.31
C GLY A 630 6.63 -9.77 0.40
N GLU A 631 7.05 -10.65 1.30
CA GLU A 631 8.43 -11.18 1.31
C GLU A 631 8.65 -12.18 0.18
N ARG A 632 7.68 -13.03 -0.13
CA ARG A 632 7.74 -13.95 -1.29
C ARG A 632 7.81 -13.19 -2.61
N VAL A 633 6.97 -12.16 -2.77
CA VAL A 633 7.01 -11.26 -3.93
C VAL A 633 8.38 -10.58 -4.05
N ALA A 634 8.90 -10.04 -2.94
CA ALA A 634 10.19 -9.38 -2.95
C ALA A 634 11.38 -10.33 -3.17
N MET A 635 11.32 -11.56 -2.68
CA MET A 635 12.37 -12.58 -2.91
C MET A 635 12.32 -13.14 -4.33
N GLY A 636 11.12 -13.43 -4.85
CA GLY A 636 10.95 -13.91 -6.23
C GLY A 636 11.48 -12.91 -7.26
N GLN A 637 11.24 -11.61 -7.02
CA GLN A 637 11.80 -10.55 -7.88
C GLN A 637 13.31 -10.35 -7.70
N ALA A 638 13.84 -10.48 -6.49
CA ALA A 638 15.28 -10.41 -6.27
C ALA A 638 16.04 -11.58 -6.94
N ALA A 639 15.45 -12.77 -6.96
CA ALA A 639 15.98 -13.93 -7.68
C ALA A 639 15.91 -13.72 -9.20
N GLY A 640 14.82 -13.16 -9.72
CA GLY A 640 14.70 -12.79 -11.13
C GLY A 640 15.70 -11.72 -11.57
N ASP A 641 15.89 -10.67 -10.77
CA ASP A 641 16.88 -9.62 -11.04
C ASP A 641 18.32 -10.18 -11.02
N ALA A 642 18.65 -11.08 -10.09
CA ALA A 642 19.96 -11.71 -10.04
C ALA A 642 20.25 -12.59 -11.27
N GLY A 643 19.22 -13.28 -11.79
CA GLY A 643 19.32 -14.04 -13.03
C GLY A 643 19.49 -13.15 -14.27
N GLU A 644 18.71 -12.07 -14.38
CA GLU A 644 18.82 -11.10 -15.50
C GLU A 644 20.16 -10.34 -15.48
N ASP A 645 20.67 -9.98 -14.29
CA ASP A 645 21.96 -9.30 -14.15
C ASP A 645 23.14 -10.23 -14.54
N LEU A 646 23.03 -11.54 -14.26
CA LEU A 646 24.00 -12.55 -14.70
C LEU A 646 23.95 -12.76 -16.23
N GLU A 647 22.75 -12.84 -16.82
CA GLU A 647 22.59 -12.95 -18.28
C GLU A 647 23.06 -11.70 -19.03
N GLU A 648 22.98 -10.50 -18.43
CA GLU A 648 23.55 -9.26 -18.99
C GLU A 648 25.08 -9.19 -18.82
N GLU A 649 25.65 -9.86 -17.82
CA GLU A 649 27.10 -9.96 -17.56
C GLU A 649 27.76 -10.98 -18.50
N ASP A 650 27.14 -12.16 -18.70
CA ASP A 650 27.58 -13.17 -19.69
C ASP A 650 27.58 -12.61 -21.12
N ARG A 651 26.54 -11.84 -21.48
CA ARG A 651 26.44 -11.19 -22.80
C ARG A 651 27.42 -10.03 -23.00
N GLN A 652 28.04 -9.55 -21.92
CA GLN A 652 29.08 -8.51 -21.92
C GLN A 652 30.49 -9.10 -21.85
N GLU A 653 30.68 -10.32 -21.35
CA GLU A 653 31.95 -11.05 -21.46
C GLU A 653 32.13 -11.70 -22.84
N GLU A 654 31.04 -11.93 -23.58
CA GLU A 654 31.06 -12.44 -24.96
C GLU A 654 31.19 -11.36 -26.07
N ALA A 655 31.20 -10.06 -25.73
CA ALA A 655 31.26 -8.94 -26.68
C ALA A 655 32.47 -8.03 -26.43
#